data_AF-X0QSN2-F1
#
_entry.id   AF-X0QSN2-F1
#
_cell.length_a   1.000
_cell.length_b   1.000
_cell.length_c   1.000
_cell.angle_alpha   90.00
_cell.angle_beta   90.00
_cell.angle_gamma   90.00
#
_symmetry.space_group_name_H-M   'P 1'
#
loop_
_entity.id
_entity.type
_entity.pdbx_description
1 polymer ?
#
loop_
_entity_poly.entity_id
_entity_poly.type
_entity_poly.pdbx_seq_one_letter_code
_entity_poly.pdbx_strand_id
1 'polypeptide(L)'
;MGSLILLKILPYREEDYRYFVYNTLTEAVLRLDAIGQSCVQLPEDHGIMFPGGYYLQTGEYKLFEANNVGATDLRFKRKIVSPNGEDVLFLFYDRDLGVTGLFPYNLIKKQLANPIYCNGMALAENGRLVLFSDQSEPSRIHPMQIWHTPYASHEYVSELPESTSFYGKIGNKELVRGISDLYSITRLIDNQSVSQKLYEELTNNTSRLFDSYYWLSEPELSEVASSIKEVTATAELVIDEFAKVQSIQKQTQTALADTDTQQSEILRQIRVTSFESASDYVDQLSALRRQKGRLVSLEDLRYLDADKLQALQTQLEEAESELTEKTVLFLSGEEALSSYQGILVDVSERLNTAETNAELKPVLEKIDETAQGLDLLTELLGTLDVADATVRTQIIDDISTIYASLNQSKAKLNHKRKNLGSAEAVAQFGAQFKLFGQSIANALSIANTPEKSDEQMAKLLVQLEELESQFADPETNSGDQFLADIISKREEIYETFENHKQQLLDARNRKAQNLGDGALRMLESIKKRTQSTGVTGFTEEEALNTYFAADGLVQKVRNIAKELQAMDFSVKADDIDARLKAIQIESYKSLKDKSDLFEDGGQIIKLGKHRFSVNTQPLDLTLLSRQQSDGNRVLNLHLTGTDYYEVLNNAELNALRPYWDMNIASESDKVYRAEYLAYSIIESAKSSQDGLTEERLYQSYDATVITLDINGDIDNDSPLSKLVKAYATPRYQLGYDKGIHDHDATLLLMQILPTLREAGLLIYTPQVRALAQLFYWQLNIVQALA
;
A
#
# COMPACT_ATOMS: atom_id res chain seq x y z
N MET A 1 24.62 9.94 31.82
CA MET A 1 24.44 11.24 31.12
C MET A 1 24.61 10.92 29.64
N GLY A 2 23.55 11.01 28.84
CA GLY A 2 23.56 10.46 27.49
C GLY A 2 24.05 8.99 27.47
N SER A 3 25.05 8.71 26.65
CA SER A 3 25.74 7.41 26.50
C SER A 3 26.82 7.10 27.56
N LEU A 4 27.07 8.00 28.50
CA LEU A 4 28.14 7.84 29.50
C LEU A 4 27.58 7.45 30.88
N ILE A 5 28.13 6.39 31.45
CA ILE A 5 27.86 5.92 32.81
C ILE A 5 29.10 6.20 33.68
N LEU A 6 28.93 7.05 34.69
CA LEU A 6 30.00 7.38 35.64
C LEU A 6 29.90 6.46 36.86
N LEU A 7 30.98 5.78 37.19
CA LEU A 7 31.04 4.81 38.27
C LEU A 7 32.02 5.28 39.33
N LYS A 8 31.59 5.25 40.60
CA LYS A 8 32.44 5.44 41.78
C LYS A 8 32.49 4.12 42.53
N ILE A 9 33.68 3.51 42.59
CA ILE A 9 33.87 2.17 43.15
C ILE A 9 34.91 2.25 44.27
N LEU A 10 34.60 1.67 45.43
CA LEU A 10 35.58 1.42 46.49
C LEU A 10 35.99 -0.05 46.44
N PRO A 11 37.19 -0.38 45.94
CA PRO A 11 37.64 -1.76 45.91
C PRO A 11 37.76 -2.35 47.32
N TYR A 12 37.53 -3.65 47.45
CA TYR A 12 37.63 -4.34 48.73
C TYR A 12 39.07 -4.24 49.29
N ARG A 13 39.21 -3.68 50.50
CA ARG A 13 40.47 -3.40 51.21
C ARG A 13 41.32 -2.22 50.69
N GLU A 14 40.75 -1.36 49.85
CA GLU A 14 41.37 -0.06 49.52
C GLU A 14 40.73 1.06 50.35
N GLU A 15 41.51 2.09 50.70
CA GLU A 15 41.01 3.28 51.41
C GLU A 15 40.52 4.38 50.44
N ASP A 16 40.96 4.32 49.18
CA ASP A 16 40.66 5.32 48.15
C ASP A 16 39.61 4.84 47.15
N TYR A 17 38.71 5.76 46.76
CA TYR A 17 37.73 5.52 45.70
C TYR A 17 38.39 5.60 44.32
N ARG A 18 37.99 4.69 43.42
CA ARG A 18 38.33 4.72 41.99
C ARG A 18 37.13 5.20 41.18
N TYR A 19 37.40 5.96 40.13
CA TYR A 19 36.36 6.52 39.29
C TYR A 19 36.51 6.06 37.84
N PHE A 20 35.40 5.65 37.22
CA PHE A 20 35.38 5.13 35.85
C PHE A 20 34.29 5.80 35.01
N VAL A 21 34.54 5.86 33.71
CA VAL A 21 33.58 6.26 32.68
C VAL A 21 33.38 5.05 31.77
N TYR A 22 32.16 4.52 31.74
CA TYR A 22 31.75 3.52 30.75
C TYR A 22 30.97 4.20 29.63
N ASN A 23 31.43 4.01 28.40
CA ASN A 23 30.76 4.50 27.20
C ASN A 23 29.93 3.37 26.58
N THR A 24 28.62 3.55 26.50
CA THR A 24 27.70 2.53 25.96
C THR A 24 27.82 2.36 24.44
N LEU A 25 28.39 3.33 23.73
CA LEU A 25 28.54 3.30 22.27
C LEU A 25 29.75 2.47 21.84
N THR A 26 30.88 2.71 22.50
CA THR A 26 32.14 1.98 22.23
C THR A 26 32.31 0.74 23.11
N GLU A 27 31.39 0.51 24.06
CA GLU A 27 31.44 -0.56 25.08
C GLU A 27 32.77 -0.56 25.88
N ALA A 28 33.41 0.61 25.99
CA ALA A 28 34.72 0.78 26.63
C ALA A 28 34.59 1.38 28.04
N VAL A 29 35.45 0.93 28.95
CA VAL A 29 35.58 1.48 30.31
C VAL A 29 36.94 2.16 30.44
N LEU A 30 36.95 3.42 30.88
CA LEU A 30 38.17 4.16 31.19
C LEU A 30 38.19 4.58 32.67
N ARG A 31 39.31 4.37 33.35
CA ARG A 31 39.54 4.89 34.70
C ARG A 31 39.96 6.36 34.62
N LEU A 32 39.22 7.24 35.29
CA LEU A 32 39.45 8.69 35.32
C LEU A 32 39.21 9.25 36.73
N ASP A 33 40.21 9.17 37.61
CA ASP A 33 40.06 9.54 39.02
C ASP A 33 39.80 11.05 39.24
N ALA A 34 40.23 11.89 38.29
CA ALA A 34 40.04 13.35 38.35
C ALA A 34 38.57 13.79 38.35
N ILE A 35 37.64 12.96 37.85
CA ILE A 35 36.20 13.24 37.92
C ILE A 35 35.69 13.22 39.37
N GLY A 36 36.42 12.56 40.27
CA GLY A 36 36.11 12.50 41.70
C GLY A 36 36.30 13.83 42.43
N GLN A 37 37.13 14.73 41.90
CA GLN A 37 37.34 16.07 42.46
C GLN A 37 36.19 17.00 42.09
N SER A 38 35.95 17.16 40.79
CA SER A 38 34.85 17.97 40.25
C SER A 38 34.54 17.47 38.83
N CYS A 39 33.26 17.35 38.48
CA CYS A 39 32.85 16.91 37.15
C CYS A 39 31.62 17.71 36.71
N VAL A 40 31.66 18.26 35.49
CA VAL A 40 30.61 19.10 34.93
C VAL A 40 30.29 18.63 33.52
N GLN A 41 29.01 18.64 33.16
CA GLN A 41 28.58 18.32 31.81
C GLN A 41 29.02 19.43 30.84
N LEU A 42 29.56 19.03 29.69
CA LEU A 42 29.83 19.95 28.59
C LEU A 42 28.51 20.44 27.96
N PRO A 43 28.52 21.60 27.29
CA PRO A 43 27.34 22.09 26.56
C PRO A 43 26.86 21.06 25.54
N GLU A 44 25.55 21.09 25.23
CA GLU A 44 24.94 20.28 24.15
C GLU A 44 25.19 18.77 24.31
N ASP A 45 25.31 18.32 25.57
CA ASP A 45 25.59 16.94 25.95
C ASP A 45 26.86 16.35 25.30
N HIS A 46 27.83 17.18 24.92
CA HIS A 46 29.06 16.70 24.25
C HIS A 46 29.88 15.70 25.08
N GLY A 47 29.66 15.67 26.39
CA GLY A 47 30.34 14.78 27.32
C GLY A 47 30.54 15.46 28.67
N ILE A 48 31.67 15.16 29.31
CA ILE A 48 32.01 15.68 30.63
C ILE A 48 33.38 16.36 30.64
N MET A 49 33.51 17.37 31.51
CA MET A 49 34.76 18.06 31.83
C MET A 49 35.07 17.91 33.31
N PHE A 50 36.35 17.75 33.62
CA PHE A 50 36.87 17.63 34.97
C PHE A 50 38.22 18.36 35.08
N PRO A 51 38.70 18.68 36.29
CA PRO A 51 40.03 19.23 36.49
C PRO A 51 41.08 18.33 35.84
N GLY A 52 41.79 18.87 34.85
CA GLY A 52 42.81 18.12 34.12
C GLY A 52 42.33 17.43 32.84
N GLY A 53 41.07 17.57 32.41
CA GLY A 53 40.66 17.02 31.12
C GLY A 53 39.19 17.08 30.76
N TYR A 54 38.86 16.38 29.68
CA TYR A 54 37.49 16.14 29.24
C TYR A 54 37.37 14.75 28.61
N TYR A 55 36.13 14.23 28.57
CA TYR A 55 35.75 12.99 27.91
C TYR A 55 34.48 13.25 27.10
N LEU A 56 34.51 12.99 25.79
CA LEU A 56 33.39 13.18 24.88
C LEU A 56 32.52 11.92 24.76
N GLN A 57 31.27 12.08 24.32
CA GLN A 57 30.39 10.95 24.03
C GLN A 57 30.94 10.02 22.93
N THR A 58 31.74 10.55 22.00
CA THR A 58 32.43 9.75 20.97
C THR A 58 33.50 8.81 21.53
N GLY A 59 33.85 8.92 22.82
CA GLY A 59 34.92 8.16 23.46
C GLY A 59 36.29 8.85 23.41
N GLU A 60 36.42 9.94 22.65
CA GLU A 60 37.62 10.77 22.67
C GLU A 60 37.78 11.46 24.03
N TYR A 61 38.99 11.43 24.56
CA TYR A 61 39.32 12.13 25.80
C TYR A 61 40.70 12.75 25.71
N LYS A 62 40.90 13.81 26.48
CA LYS A 62 42.22 14.44 26.61
C LYS A 62 42.48 14.75 28.07
N LEU A 63 43.63 14.28 28.53
CA LEU A 63 44.20 14.64 29.82
C LEU A 63 45.30 15.67 29.58
N PHE A 64 45.29 16.72 30.39
CA PHE A 64 46.36 17.72 30.42
C PHE A 64 47.29 17.36 31.56
N GLU A 65 48.58 17.30 31.26
CA GLU A 65 49.61 17.08 32.28
C GLU A 65 49.63 18.24 33.29
N ALA A 66 50.11 17.91 34.49
CA ALA A 66 50.07 18.66 35.74
C ALA A 66 50.09 20.20 35.59
N ASN A 67 49.29 20.86 36.44
CA ASN A 67 49.37 22.30 36.59
C ASN A 67 50.76 22.74 37.05
N ASN A 68 51.36 23.71 36.35
CA ASN A 68 52.64 24.30 36.74
C ASN A 68 52.59 25.08 38.07
N VAL A 69 51.45 25.08 38.75
CA VAL A 69 51.13 25.87 39.94
C VAL A 69 50.78 24.97 41.15
N GLY A 70 50.84 23.64 41.01
CA GLY A 70 50.67 22.69 42.10
C GLY A 70 49.26 22.58 42.70
N ALA A 71 48.21 23.00 41.97
CA ALA A 71 46.84 22.92 42.43
C ALA A 71 46.34 21.48 42.54
N THR A 72 45.66 21.11 43.63
CA THR A 72 45.29 19.71 43.89
C THR A 72 43.80 19.51 44.13
N ASP A 73 43.04 20.55 44.52
CA ASP A 73 41.59 20.49 44.75
C ASP A 73 40.86 21.57 43.92
N LEU A 74 40.97 21.47 42.59
CA LEU A 74 40.31 22.38 41.67
C LEU A 74 38.81 22.08 41.61
N ARG A 75 37.98 22.95 42.18
CA ARG A 75 36.51 22.79 42.15
C ARG A 75 35.84 23.74 41.18
N PHE A 76 34.79 23.29 40.51
CA PHE A 76 34.04 24.13 39.59
C PHE A 76 33.50 25.39 40.29
N LYS A 77 33.82 26.57 39.76
CA LYS A 77 33.41 27.87 40.29
C LYS A 77 32.30 28.49 39.45
N ARG A 78 32.49 28.59 38.14
CA ARG A 78 31.52 29.16 37.19
C ARG A 78 31.84 28.79 35.74
N LYS A 79 30.86 28.97 34.86
CA LYS A 79 31.04 28.96 33.40
C LYS A 79 30.71 30.34 32.82
N ILE A 80 31.43 30.75 31.78
CA ILE A 80 31.17 31.99 31.02
C ILE A 80 30.94 31.58 29.57
N VAL A 81 29.75 31.87 29.05
CA VAL A 81 29.39 31.58 27.66
C VAL A 81 29.66 32.81 26.83
N SER A 82 30.45 32.69 25.76
CA SER A 82 30.67 33.80 24.84
C SER A 82 29.40 34.09 24.03
N PRO A 83 29.08 35.37 23.75
CA PRO A 83 28.03 35.75 22.83
C PRO A 83 28.22 35.23 21.40
N ASN A 84 29.45 34.88 21.00
CA ASN A 84 29.70 34.28 19.70
C ASN A 84 29.05 32.89 19.55
N GLY A 85 28.64 32.24 20.64
CA GLY A 85 28.01 30.91 20.59
C GLY A 85 29.00 29.75 20.37
N GLU A 86 30.29 30.03 20.16
CA GLU A 86 31.34 29.05 19.89
C GLU A 86 32.17 28.73 21.13
N ASP A 87 32.45 29.71 21.98
CA ASP A 87 33.40 29.53 23.07
C ASP A 87 32.73 29.57 24.45
N VAL A 88 33.10 28.62 25.31
CA VAL A 88 32.69 28.59 26.72
C VAL A 88 33.93 28.47 27.59
N LEU A 89 34.08 29.37 28.56
CA LEU A 89 35.15 29.33 29.55
C LEU A 89 34.65 28.66 30.82
N PHE A 90 35.28 27.55 31.22
CA PHE A 90 35.04 26.91 32.51
C PHE A 90 36.11 27.34 33.50
N LEU A 91 35.69 27.71 34.71
CA LEU A 91 36.59 28.14 35.77
C LEU A 91 36.55 27.14 36.92
N PHE A 92 37.72 26.61 37.25
CA PHE A 92 37.93 25.80 38.45
C PHE A 92 38.82 26.57 39.41
N TYR A 93 38.51 26.50 40.70
CA TYR A 93 39.20 27.25 41.75
C TYR A 93 39.65 26.32 42.86
N ASP A 94 40.93 26.41 43.18
CA ASP A 94 41.54 25.77 44.35
C ASP A 94 41.52 26.79 45.50
N ARG A 95 40.81 26.43 46.57
CA ARG A 95 40.57 27.33 47.71
C ARG A 95 41.80 27.49 48.59
N ASP A 96 42.64 26.46 48.68
CA ASP A 96 43.75 26.42 49.62
C ASP A 96 44.95 27.19 49.04
N LEU A 97 45.17 27.06 47.73
CA LEU A 97 46.27 27.73 47.03
C LEU A 97 45.85 29.05 46.36
N GLY A 98 44.55 29.35 46.30
CA GLY A 98 44.03 30.56 45.67
C GLY A 98 44.23 30.60 44.15
N VAL A 99 44.39 29.44 43.51
CA VAL A 99 44.65 29.31 42.06
C VAL A 99 43.34 29.08 41.31
N THR A 100 43.15 29.81 40.21
CA THR A 100 42.05 29.63 39.26
C THR A 100 42.59 29.04 37.96
N GLY A 101 42.07 27.87 37.57
CA GLY A 101 42.26 27.28 36.25
C GLY A 101 41.14 27.71 35.29
N LEU A 102 41.52 28.27 34.15
CA LEU A 102 40.64 28.68 33.07
C LEU A 102 40.72 27.62 31.96
N PHE A 103 39.59 27.05 31.58
CA PHE A 103 39.48 25.96 30.61
C PHE A 103 38.60 26.42 29.44
N PRO A 104 39.19 26.96 28.37
CA PRO A 104 38.46 27.35 27.16
C PRO A 104 38.00 26.10 26.42
N TYR A 105 36.70 26.01 26.18
CA TYR A 105 36.08 24.94 25.41
C TYR A 105 35.41 25.52 24.17
N ASN A 106 35.69 24.91 23.02
CA ASN A 106 35.12 25.30 21.74
C ASN A 106 34.01 24.31 21.35
N LEU A 107 32.80 24.81 21.08
CA LEU A 107 31.63 24.00 20.76
C LEU A 107 31.75 23.35 19.39
N ILE A 108 32.31 24.03 18.38
CA ILE A 108 32.47 23.47 17.03
C ILE A 108 33.48 22.33 17.04
N LYS A 109 34.70 22.63 17.52
CA LYS A 109 35.80 21.66 17.54
C LYS A 109 35.65 20.63 18.66
N LYS A 110 34.64 20.73 19.53
CA LYS A 110 34.44 19.89 20.73
C LYS A 110 35.74 19.62 21.48
N GLN A 111 36.57 20.65 21.64
CA GLN A 111 37.93 20.50 22.15
C GLN A 111 38.23 21.56 23.20
N LEU A 112 38.97 21.13 24.23
CA LEU A 112 39.49 22.00 25.27
C LEU A 112 40.89 22.51 24.87
N ALA A 113 41.08 23.82 24.91
CA ALA A 113 42.38 24.45 24.72
C ALA A 113 43.25 24.28 25.97
N ASN A 114 44.57 24.42 25.86
CA ASN A 114 45.45 24.28 27.02
C ASN A 114 44.99 25.18 28.19
N PRO A 115 44.79 24.61 29.40
CA PRO A 115 44.30 25.37 30.54
C PRO A 115 45.25 26.49 30.96
N ILE A 116 44.69 27.63 31.34
CA ILE A 116 45.46 28.78 31.82
C ILE A 116 45.28 28.89 33.34
N TYR A 117 46.38 28.85 34.09
CA TYR A 117 46.36 28.98 35.55
C TYR A 117 46.79 30.38 35.99
N CYS A 118 46.03 30.97 36.91
CA CYS A 118 46.26 32.31 37.44
C CYS A 118 45.80 32.42 38.89
N ASN A 119 46.29 33.40 39.66
CA ASN A 119 45.86 33.67 41.02
C ASN A 119 44.74 34.72 41.07
N GLY A 120 44.57 35.49 39.98
CA GLY A 120 43.48 36.45 39.83
C GLY A 120 43.13 36.70 38.36
N MET A 121 41.88 37.06 38.10
CA MET A 121 41.41 37.43 36.76
C MET A 121 40.40 38.59 36.82
N ALA A 122 40.39 39.41 35.77
CA ALA A 122 39.33 40.39 35.51
C ALA A 122 38.95 40.34 34.03
N LEU A 123 37.64 40.26 33.73
CA LEU A 123 37.10 40.22 32.37
C LEU A 123 36.29 41.49 32.13
N ALA A 124 36.67 42.26 31.12
CA ALA A 124 35.95 43.47 30.70
C ALA A 124 34.82 43.14 29.70
N GLU A 125 33.85 44.03 29.58
CA GLU A 125 32.65 43.86 28.72
C GLU A 125 32.98 43.67 27.23
N ASN A 126 34.13 44.17 26.76
CA ASN A 126 34.60 44.01 25.39
C ASN A 126 35.43 42.72 25.15
N GLY A 127 35.47 41.80 26.13
CA GLY A 127 36.21 40.54 26.03
C GLY A 127 37.70 40.63 26.37
N ARG A 128 38.19 41.77 26.86
CA ARG A 128 39.57 41.90 27.35
C ARG A 128 39.71 41.20 28.71
N LEU A 129 40.58 40.20 28.76
CA LEU A 129 40.87 39.40 29.97
C LEU A 129 42.24 39.79 30.52
N VAL A 130 42.29 40.19 31.79
CA VAL A 130 43.52 40.49 32.52
C VAL A 130 43.77 39.38 33.53
N LEU A 131 44.96 38.80 33.51
CA LEU A 131 45.38 37.71 34.38
C LEU A 131 46.52 38.16 35.29
N PHE A 132 46.40 37.78 36.56
CA PHE A 132 47.42 37.92 37.57
C PHE A 132 47.96 36.55 37.93
N SER A 133 49.29 36.39 37.87
CA SER A 133 49.98 35.20 38.33
C SER A 133 50.93 35.62 39.46
N ASP A 134 50.85 34.92 40.58
CA ASP A 134 51.74 35.14 41.70
C ASP A 134 53.15 34.64 41.39
N GLN A 135 54.16 35.22 42.03
CA GLN A 135 55.55 34.80 41.93
C GLN A 135 55.98 34.18 43.25
N SER A 136 56.85 33.16 43.19
CA SER A 136 57.35 32.45 44.39
C SER A 136 58.13 33.34 45.36
N GLU A 137 58.64 34.49 44.89
CA GLU A 137 59.35 35.47 45.72
C GLU A 137 58.55 36.78 45.84
N PRO A 138 58.48 37.38 47.04
CA PRO A 138 57.83 38.67 47.22
C PRO A 138 58.46 39.77 46.35
N SER A 139 57.67 40.37 45.46
CA SER A 139 58.10 41.44 44.56
C SER A 139 57.24 42.70 44.76
N ARG A 140 57.81 43.86 44.44
CA ARG A 140 57.06 45.13 44.37
C ARG A 140 56.37 45.34 43.02
N ILE A 141 56.77 44.58 42.00
CA ILE A 141 56.26 44.67 40.63
C ILE A 141 55.73 43.29 40.26
N HIS A 142 54.44 43.22 39.96
CA HIS A 142 53.78 41.99 39.54
C HIS A 142 53.47 42.05 38.03
N PRO A 143 53.88 41.06 37.23
CA PRO A 143 53.51 41.00 35.83
C PRO A 143 52.02 40.68 35.68
N MET A 144 51.33 41.45 34.83
CA MET A 144 49.94 41.22 34.45
C MET A 144 49.90 40.85 32.96
N GLN A 145 49.17 39.80 32.62
CA GLN A 145 48.96 39.41 31.22
C GLN A 145 47.63 39.93 30.73
N ILE A 146 47.60 40.44 29.49
CA ILE A 146 46.39 40.99 28.89
C ILE A 146 46.10 40.22 27.61
N TRP A 147 44.92 39.63 27.57
CA TRP A 147 44.43 38.80 26.48
C TRP A 147 43.21 39.44 25.85
N HIS A 148 43.11 39.37 24.52
CA HIS A 148 41.85 39.61 23.82
C HIS A 148 41.18 38.26 23.65
N THR A 149 40.00 38.10 24.25
CA THR A 149 39.29 36.83 24.31
C THR A 149 37.89 36.97 23.71
N PRO A 150 37.28 35.87 23.24
CA PRO A 150 35.92 35.91 22.71
C PRO A 150 34.84 36.17 23.79
N TYR A 151 35.18 36.21 25.08
CA TYR A 151 34.22 36.30 26.18
C TYR A 151 33.74 37.74 26.46
N ALA A 152 33.15 38.39 25.46
CA ALA A 152 32.51 39.69 25.61
C ALA A 152 31.14 39.60 26.31
N SER A 153 30.60 40.74 26.74
CA SER A 153 29.23 40.87 27.24
C SER A 153 28.21 40.81 26.10
N HIS A 154 26.97 40.45 26.40
CA HIS A 154 25.90 40.46 25.40
C HIS A 154 25.60 41.89 24.93
N GLU A 155 25.65 42.84 25.85
CA GLU A 155 25.44 44.27 25.62
C GLU A 155 26.43 44.82 24.59
N TYR A 156 27.73 44.53 24.73
CA TYR A 156 28.76 44.96 23.79
C TYR A 156 28.58 44.39 22.38
N VAL A 157 28.14 43.12 22.26
CA VAL A 157 27.95 42.47 20.96
C VAL A 157 26.69 42.94 20.25
N SER A 158 25.65 43.32 20.99
CA SER A 158 24.42 43.90 20.43
C SER A 158 24.61 45.29 19.82
N GLU A 159 25.69 46.00 20.14
CA GLU A 159 26.03 47.30 19.53
C GLU A 159 26.75 47.16 18.17
N LEU A 160 27.12 45.95 17.76
CA LEU A 160 27.76 45.68 16.47
C LEU A 160 26.74 45.64 15.32
N PRO A 161 27.11 45.99 14.07
CA PRO A 161 26.20 45.96 12.93
C PRO A 161 25.70 44.55 12.62
N GLU A 162 24.39 44.38 12.43
CA GLU A 162 23.80 43.10 12.02
C GLU A 162 24.17 42.74 10.57
N SER A 163 24.50 41.47 10.34
CA SER A 163 24.79 40.96 8.99
C SER A 163 23.51 40.59 8.25
N THR A 164 23.35 41.08 7.01
CA THR A 164 22.20 40.77 6.14
C THR A 164 22.40 39.55 5.25
N SER A 165 23.55 38.89 5.36
CA SER A 165 23.88 37.68 4.59
C SER A 165 23.00 36.47 4.97
N PHE A 166 22.96 35.45 4.11
CA PHE A 166 22.26 34.18 4.40
C PHE A 166 22.65 33.61 5.78
N TYR A 167 23.95 33.47 6.03
CA TYR A 167 24.49 33.03 7.32
C TYR A 167 24.16 33.99 8.48
N GLY A 168 24.15 35.30 8.20
CA GLY A 168 23.74 36.31 9.17
C GLY A 168 22.28 36.15 9.64
N LYS A 169 21.38 35.75 8.73
CA LYS A 169 19.95 35.54 9.03
C LYS A 169 19.67 34.29 9.86
N ILE A 170 20.48 33.24 9.73
CA ILE A 170 20.38 32.01 10.55
C ILE A 170 20.79 32.32 12.00
N GLY A 171 21.80 33.17 12.18
CA GLY A 171 22.33 33.56 13.47
C GLY A 171 23.49 32.66 13.92
N ASN A 172 24.53 33.28 14.52
CA ASN A 172 25.79 32.60 14.77
C ASN A 172 25.66 31.39 15.71
N LYS A 173 24.83 31.49 16.76
CA LYS A 173 24.60 30.39 17.71
C LYS A 173 24.01 29.15 17.02
N GLU A 174 23.10 29.36 16.08
CA GLU A 174 22.44 28.28 15.36
C GLU A 174 23.38 27.64 14.32
N LEU A 175 24.19 28.45 13.64
CA LEU A 175 25.25 27.94 12.75
C LEU A 175 26.30 27.12 13.49
N VAL A 176 26.74 27.60 14.66
CA VAL A 176 27.72 26.89 15.48
C VAL A 176 27.21 25.50 15.86
N ARG A 177 25.94 25.39 16.24
CA ARG A 177 25.29 24.11 16.55
C ARG A 177 25.29 23.15 15.37
N GLY A 178 24.79 23.59 14.22
CA GLY A 178 24.75 22.76 13.03
C GLY A 178 26.15 22.32 12.56
N ILE A 179 27.13 23.23 12.59
CA ILE A 179 28.52 22.89 12.25
C ILE A 179 29.10 21.89 13.25
N SER A 180 28.82 22.06 14.55
CA SER A 180 29.27 21.14 15.60
C SER A 180 28.72 19.72 15.42
N ASP A 181 27.46 19.59 15.05
CA ASP A 181 26.85 18.28 14.79
C ASP A 181 27.41 17.63 13.51
N LEU A 182 27.69 18.41 12.47
CA LEU A 182 28.39 17.92 11.27
C LEU A 182 29.79 17.38 11.61
N TYR A 183 30.55 18.09 12.45
CA TYR A 183 31.86 17.60 12.92
C TYR A 183 31.75 16.36 13.82
N SER A 184 30.59 16.12 14.43
CA SER A 184 30.36 14.91 15.22
C SER A 184 30.16 13.70 14.31
N ILE A 185 29.43 13.89 13.22
CA ILE A 185 29.24 12.86 12.19
C ILE A 185 30.58 12.51 11.55
N THR A 186 31.41 13.49 11.19
CA THR A 186 32.74 13.19 10.62
C THR A 186 33.61 12.38 11.58
N ARG A 187 33.57 12.68 12.88
CA ARG A 187 34.28 11.87 13.89
C ARG A 187 33.71 10.46 14.05
N LEU A 188 32.39 10.30 13.97
CA LEU A 188 31.77 8.96 14.00
C LEU A 188 32.21 8.13 12.80
N ILE A 189 32.35 8.75 11.62
CA ILE A 189 32.86 8.12 10.40
C ILE A 189 34.34 7.73 10.54
N ASP A 190 35.16 8.60 11.14
CA ASP A 190 36.60 8.35 11.33
C ASP A 190 36.89 7.27 12.41
N ASN A 191 35.89 6.89 13.22
CA ASN A 191 36.05 5.87 14.24
C ASN A 191 36.20 4.48 13.60
N GLN A 192 37.32 3.79 13.87
CA GLN A 192 37.70 2.53 13.23
C GLN A 192 36.93 1.30 13.75
N SER A 193 36.06 1.44 14.75
CA SER A 193 35.29 0.31 15.28
C SER A 193 34.06 0.02 14.42
N VAL A 194 34.08 -1.10 13.70
CA VAL A 194 32.94 -1.55 12.89
C VAL A 194 31.93 -2.27 13.79
N SER A 195 30.80 -1.63 14.08
CA SER A 195 29.69 -2.27 14.80
C SER A 195 28.34 -1.82 14.25
N GLN A 196 27.34 -2.71 14.29
CA GLN A 196 25.98 -2.40 13.84
C GLN A 196 25.41 -1.18 14.59
N LYS A 197 25.60 -1.12 15.92
CA LYS A 197 25.14 0.00 16.75
C LYS A 197 25.71 1.35 16.31
N LEU A 198 26.99 1.37 15.89
CA LEU A 198 27.64 2.61 15.44
C LEU A 198 27.03 3.11 14.13
N TYR A 199 26.74 2.21 13.17
CA TYR A 199 26.06 2.60 11.93
C TYR A 199 24.61 3.02 12.17
N GLU A 200 23.89 2.35 13.07
CA GLU A 200 22.54 2.77 13.48
C GLU A 200 22.55 4.18 14.09
N GLU A 201 23.54 4.48 14.93
CA GLU A 201 23.72 5.81 15.49
C GLU A 201 24.10 6.85 14.44
N LEU A 202 24.96 6.49 13.47
CA LEU A 202 25.33 7.34 12.35
C LEU A 202 24.09 7.72 11.51
N THR A 203 23.26 6.75 11.13
CA THR A 203 22.00 6.95 10.39
C THR A 203 21.02 7.83 11.17
N ASN A 204 20.89 7.60 12.48
CA ASN A 204 20.02 8.40 13.34
C ASN A 204 20.50 9.87 13.44
N ASN A 205 21.81 10.09 13.59
CA ASN A 205 22.38 11.42 13.71
C ASN A 205 22.30 12.20 12.41
N THR A 206 22.61 11.59 11.27
CA THR A 206 22.50 12.25 9.95
C THR A 206 21.05 12.58 9.59
N SER A 207 20.09 11.73 9.95
CA SER A 207 18.66 11.96 9.68
C SER A 207 18.11 13.11 10.52
N ARG A 208 18.44 13.16 11.82
CA ARG A 208 18.00 14.23 12.74
C ARG A 208 18.51 15.62 12.36
N LEU A 209 19.62 15.72 11.61
CA LEU A 209 20.15 17.01 11.18
C LEU A 209 19.15 17.81 10.34
N PHE A 210 18.46 17.17 9.40
CA PHE A 210 17.51 17.85 8.53
C PHE A 210 16.26 18.33 9.28
N ASP A 211 15.86 17.61 10.35
CA ASP A 211 14.77 18.02 11.23
C ASP A 211 15.17 19.19 12.14
N SER A 212 16.41 19.17 12.63
CA SER A 212 16.92 20.14 13.61
C SER A 212 17.33 21.45 12.94
N TYR A 213 17.82 21.40 11.71
CA TYR A 213 18.40 22.54 10.99
C TYR A 213 17.74 22.70 9.61
N TYR A 214 16.58 23.38 9.59
CA TYR A 214 15.80 23.59 8.35
C TYR A 214 16.62 24.24 7.23
N TRP A 215 17.60 25.08 7.58
CA TRP A 215 18.47 25.79 6.65
C TRP A 215 19.45 24.87 5.89
N LEU A 216 19.66 23.62 6.33
CA LEU A 216 20.46 22.64 5.57
C LEU A 216 19.82 22.28 4.22
N SER A 217 18.51 22.50 4.06
CA SER A 217 17.79 22.22 2.81
C SER A 217 17.78 23.39 1.83
N GLU A 218 18.37 24.53 2.19
CA GLU A 218 18.41 25.73 1.34
C GLU A 218 19.42 25.56 0.18
N PRO A 219 19.19 26.21 -0.97
CA PRO A 219 20.02 26.05 -2.17
C PRO A 219 21.52 26.28 -1.93
N GLU A 220 21.85 27.23 -1.06
CA GLU A 220 23.22 27.61 -0.68
C GLU A 220 24.02 26.46 -0.03
N LEU A 221 23.35 25.41 0.49
CA LEU A 221 23.97 24.28 1.20
C LEU A 221 23.68 22.92 0.55
N SER A 222 23.24 22.92 -0.72
CA SER A 222 22.87 21.71 -1.46
C SER A 222 23.95 20.61 -1.50
N GLU A 223 25.23 20.97 -1.62
CA GLU A 223 26.35 20.01 -1.62
C GLU A 223 26.55 19.33 -0.26
N VAL A 224 26.33 20.07 0.84
CA VAL A 224 26.40 19.53 2.20
C VAL A 224 25.22 18.59 2.43
N ALA A 225 24.02 19.01 2.01
CA ALA A 225 22.82 18.20 2.10
C ALA A 225 22.92 16.89 1.31
N SER A 226 23.50 16.90 0.10
CA SER A 226 23.71 15.67 -0.68
C SER A 226 24.70 14.75 0.01
N SER A 227 25.81 15.27 0.53
CA SER A 227 26.82 14.48 1.24
C SER A 227 26.25 13.77 2.47
N ILE A 228 25.42 14.46 3.27
CA ILE A 228 24.77 13.85 4.44
C ILE A 228 23.85 12.71 4.02
N LYS A 229 23.06 12.89 2.94
CA LYS A 229 22.15 11.85 2.43
C LYS A 229 22.91 10.62 1.93
N GLU A 230 24.04 10.82 1.26
CA GLU A 230 24.91 9.71 0.82
C GLU A 230 25.49 8.92 2.00
N VAL A 231 25.91 9.61 3.06
CA VAL A 231 26.38 8.95 4.30
C VAL A 231 25.24 8.13 4.92
N THR A 232 24.03 8.68 5.04
CA THR A 232 22.86 7.95 5.56
C THR A 232 22.58 6.68 4.74
N ALA A 233 22.50 6.81 3.41
CA ALA A 233 22.21 5.69 2.53
C ALA A 233 23.31 4.61 2.60
N THR A 234 24.58 5.02 2.71
CA THR A 234 25.70 4.08 2.84
C THR A 234 25.66 3.35 4.19
N ALA A 235 25.35 4.05 5.28
CA ALA A 235 25.23 3.44 6.60
C ALA A 235 24.08 2.41 6.66
N GLU A 236 22.93 2.71 6.04
CA GLU A 236 21.80 1.77 5.91
C GLU A 236 22.18 0.51 5.14
N LEU A 237 22.87 0.65 4.01
CA LEU A 237 23.36 -0.51 3.22
C LEU A 237 24.31 -1.40 4.04
N VAL A 238 25.16 -0.80 4.88
CA VAL A 238 26.08 -1.56 5.74
C VAL A 238 25.30 -2.30 6.84
N ILE A 239 24.29 -1.68 7.45
CA ILE A 239 23.42 -2.33 8.44
C ILE A 239 22.71 -3.55 7.84
N ASP A 240 22.16 -3.39 6.63
CA ASP A 240 21.49 -4.48 5.91
C ASP A 240 22.45 -5.64 5.62
N GLU A 241 23.69 -5.34 5.22
CA GLU A 241 24.69 -6.38 4.99
C GLU A 241 25.10 -7.08 6.29
N PHE A 242 25.22 -6.35 7.41
CA PHE A 242 25.45 -6.95 8.73
C PHE A 242 24.32 -7.92 9.13
N ALA A 243 23.06 -7.52 8.94
CA ALA A 243 21.90 -8.35 9.23
C ALA A 243 21.89 -9.62 8.34
N LYS A 244 22.24 -9.46 7.06
CA LYS A 244 22.35 -10.57 6.12
C LYS A 244 23.45 -11.55 6.54
N VAL A 245 24.64 -11.07 6.87
CA VAL A 245 25.76 -11.91 7.33
C VAL A 245 25.38 -12.68 8.60
N GLN A 246 24.78 -12.02 9.60
CA GLN A 246 24.32 -12.68 10.83
C GLN A 246 23.25 -13.74 10.55
N SER A 247 22.31 -13.47 9.64
CA SER A 247 21.27 -14.44 9.28
C SER A 247 21.85 -15.68 8.61
N ILE A 248 22.80 -15.51 7.67
CA ILE A 248 23.50 -16.62 7.01
C ILE A 248 24.29 -17.43 8.04
N GLN A 249 25.05 -16.78 8.93
CA GLN A 249 25.79 -17.47 9.99
C GLN A 249 24.86 -18.31 10.87
N LYS A 250 23.72 -17.76 11.29
CA LYS A 250 22.74 -18.48 12.11
C LYS A 250 22.12 -19.66 11.36
N GLN A 251 21.77 -19.49 10.09
CA GLN A 251 21.23 -20.57 9.25
C GLN A 251 22.25 -21.70 9.07
N THR A 252 23.51 -21.37 8.75
CA THR A 252 24.59 -22.36 8.60
C THR A 252 24.85 -23.11 9.90
N GLN A 253 24.90 -22.41 11.04
CA GLN A 253 25.06 -23.07 12.35
C GLN A 253 23.89 -24.00 12.71
N THR A 254 22.66 -23.59 12.39
CA THR A 254 21.46 -24.40 12.65
C THR A 254 21.47 -25.66 11.78
N ALA A 255 21.75 -25.52 10.48
CA ALA A 255 21.84 -26.65 9.55
C ALA A 255 22.93 -27.67 9.97
N LEU A 256 24.09 -27.18 10.43
CA LEU A 256 25.16 -28.02 10.95
C LEU A 256 24.75 -28.74 12.24
N ALA A 257 24.06 -28.05 13.16
CA ALA A 257 23.55 -28.65 14.40
C ALA A 257 22.47 -29.71 14.15
N ASP A 258 21.51 -29.44 13.25
CA ASP A 258 20.48 -30.40 12.90
C ASP A 258 21.07 -31.65 12.26
N THR A 259 22.06 -31.49 11.38
CA THR A 259 22.76 -32.60 10.72
C THR A 259 23.55 -33.45 11.73
N ASP A 260 24.21 -32.82 12.71
CA ASP A 260 24.90 -33.48 13.82
C ASP A 260 23.93 -34.32 14.68
N THR A 261 22.74 -33.78 15.01
CA THR A 261 21.72 -34.54 15.75
C THR A 261 21.18 -35.75 14.97
N GLN A 262 20.95 -35.60 13.66
CA GLN A 262 20.50 -36.69 12.80
C GLN A 262 21.55 -37.79 12.66
N GLN A 263 22.82 -37.42 12.49
CA GLN A 263 23.92 -38.37 12.44
C GLN A 263 24.05 -39.16 13.75
N SER A 264 23.98 -38.46 14.88
CA SER A 264 24.00 -39.09 16.20
C SER A 264 22.87 -40.12 16.37
N GLU A 265 21.69 -39.82 15.84
CA GLU A 265 20.54 -40.74 15.88
C GLU A 265 20.74 -41.97 14.97
N ILE A 266 21.27 -41.78 13.75
CA ILE A 266 21.59 -42.90 12.84
C ILE A 266 22.64 -43.82 13.48
N LEU A 267 23.73 -43.25 14.02
CA LEU A 267 24.77 -44.03 14.70
C LEU A 267 24.23 -44.78 15.93
N ARG A 268 23.28 -44.18 16.64
CA ARG A 268 22.58 -44.83 17.76
C ARG A 268 21.72 -46.00 17.27
N GLN A 269 20.96 -45.83 16.19
CA GLN A 269 20.12 -46.90 15.62
C GLN A 269 20.96 -48.08 15.14
N ILE A 270 22.08 -47.82 14.46
CA ILE A 270 23.04 -48.85 14.04
C ILE A 270 23.50 -49.68 15.24
N ARG A 271 23.76 -49.07 16.40
CA ARG A 271 24.22 -49.80 17.60
C ARG A 271 23.14 -50.64 18.28
N VAL A 272 21.86 -50.33 18.08
CA VAL A 272 20.72 -50.98 18.77
C VAL A 272 20.05 -52.06 17.91
N THR A 273 20.25 -52.03 16.59
CA THR A 273 19.66 -52.97 15.63
C THR A 273 20.25 -54.38 15.80
N SER A 274 19.40 -55.43 15.81
CA SER A 274 19.84 -56.82 16.01
C SER A 274 20.40 -57.51 14.76
N PHE A 275 20.33 -56.86 13.60
CA PHE A 275 20.90 -57.27 12.30
C PHE A 275 20.65 -58.76 11.95
N GLU A 276 19.38 -59.11 11.81
CA GLU A 276 18.93 -60.50 11.58
C GLU A 276 18.66 -60.81 10.10
N SER A 277 18.50 -59.77 9.27
CA SER A 277 18.17 -59.89 7.85
C SER A 277 19.04 -58.98 6.98
N ALA A 278 19.20 -59.32 5.69
CA ALA A 278 19.92 -58.47 4.73
C ALA A 278 19.28 -57.08 4.57
N SER A 279 17.96 -56.97 4.77
CA SER A 279 17.24 -55.69 4.78
C SER A 279 17.69 -54.77 5.92
N ASP A 280 17.99 -55.30 7.11
CA ASP A 280 18.43 -54.48 8.24
C ASP A 280 19.77 -53.79 7.94
N TYR A 281 20.68 -54.49 7.24
CA TYR A 281 21.94 -53.91 6.79
C TYR A 281 21.73 -52.85 5.70
N VAL A 282 20.88 -53.15 4.71
CA VAL A 282 20.57 -52.23 3.59
C VAL A 282 19.92 -50.93 4.08
N ASP A 283 19.00 -51.01 5.05
CA ASP A 283 18.33 -49.83 5.60
C ASP A 283 19.31 -48.89 6.31
N GLN A 284 20.21 -49.46 7.12
CA GLN A 284 21.23 -48.71 7.85
C GLN A 284 22.32 -48.14 6.91
N LEU A 285 22.77 -48.90 5.91
CA LEU A 285 23.69 -48.42 4.88
C LEU A 285 23.06 -47.30 4.02
N SER A 286 21.77 -47.42 3.71
CA SER A 286 21.01 -46.38 3.00
C SER A 286 20.84 -45.12 3.85
N ALA A 287 20.69 -45.25 5.17
CA ALA A 287 20.66 -44.12 6.10
C ALA A 287 22.02 -43.39 6.14
N LEU A 288 23.13 -44.14 6.23
CA LEU A 288 24.48 -43.58 6.19
C LEU A 288 24.77 -42.86 4.86
N ARG A 289 24.44 -43.46 3.70
CA ARG A 289 24.62 -42.81 2.39
C ARG A 289 23.82 -41.52 2.25
N ARG A 290 22.56 -41.52 2.70
CA ARG A 290 21.73 -40.30 2.71
C ARG A 290 22.35 -39.22 3.59
N GLN A 291 22.87 -39.59 4.75
CA GLN A 291 23.56 -38.66 5.64
C GLN A 291 24.86 -38.12 5.03
N LYS A 292 25.62 -38.95 4.31
CA LYS A 292 26.82 -38.55 3.57
C LYS A 292 26.50 -37.49 2.51
N GLY A 293 25.42 -37.69 1.75
CA GLY A 293 24.94 -36.69 0.78
C GLY A 293 24.52 -35.37 1.43
N ARG A 294 23.92 -35.42 2.63
CA ARG A 294 23.59 -34.21 3.41
C ARG A 294 24.84 -33.46 3.86
N LEU A 295 25.86 -34.16 4.35
CA LEU A 295 27.13 -33.52 4.74
C LEU A 295 27.81 -32.83 3.54
N VAL A 296 27.83 -33.47 2.36
CA VAL A 296 28.36 -32.85 1.13
C VAL A 296 27.60 -31.58 0.78
N SER A 297 26.27 -31.57 0.91
CA SER A 297 25.47 -30.37 0.62
C SER A 297 25.74 -29.18 1.56
N LEU A 298 26.36 -29.42 2.73
CA LEU A 298 26.75 -28.36 3.66
C LEU A 298 28.07 -27.68 3.27
N GLU A 299 28.92 -28.32 2.45
CA GLU A 299 30.24 -27.79 2.04
C GLU A 299 30.13 -26.46 1.31
N ASP A 300 29.02 -26.24 0.59
CA ASP A 300 28.76 -25.02 -0.18
C ASP A 300 28.24 -23.86 0.69
N LEU A 301 27.96 -24.08 1.99
CA LEU A 301 27.43 -23.06 2.88
C LEU A 301 28.51 -22.09 3.37
N ARG A 302 28.21 -20.79 3.29
CA ARG A 302 29.10 -19.73 3.81
C ARG A 302 29.13 -19.73 5.33
N TYR A 303 30.30 -19.39 5.89
CA TYR A 303 30.56 -19.34 7.34
C TYR A 303 30.40 -20.69 8.05
N LEU A 304 30.58 -21.79 7.32
CA LEU A 304 30.60 -23.14 7.86
C LEU A 304 31.84 -23.35 8.75
N ASP A 305 31.66 -24.08 9.85
CA ASP A 305 32.74 -24.64 10.64
C ASP A 305 33.28 -25.91 9.94
N ALA A 306 34.37 -25.73 9.18
CA ALA A 306 34.99 -26.80 8.41
C ALA A 306 35.54 -27.93 9.28
N ASP A 307 36.09 -27.60 10.45
CA ASP A 307 36.65 -28.59 11.37
C ASP A 307 35.55 -29.50 11.92
N LYS A 308 34.39 -28.92 12.27
CA LYS A 308 33.24 -29.68 12.73
C LYS A 308 32.63 -30.55 11.63
N LEU A 309 32.52 -30.06 10.39
CA LEU A 309 32.03 -30.86 9.27
C LEU A 309 32.96 -32.05 9.00
N GLN A 310 34.27 -31.83 9.00
CA GLN A 310 35.25 -32.88 8.76
C GLN A 310 35.16 -33.98 9.84
N ALA A 311 35.00 -33.61 11.11
CA ALA A 311 34.81 -34.57 12.19
C ALA A 311 33.55 -35.45 11.99
N LEU A 312 32.44 -34.86 11.52
CA LEU A 312 31.22 -35.61 11.19
C LEU A 312 31.43 -36.56 10.00
N GLN A 313 32.14 -36.12 8.96
CA GLN A 313 32.46 -36.97 7.80
C GLN A 313 33.30 -38.18 8.23
N THR A 314 34.35 -37.98 9.04
CA THR A 314 35.19 -39.09 9.52
C THR A 314 34.40 -40.09 10.36
N GLN A 315 33.55 -39.62 11.29
CA GLN A 315 32.70 -40.51 12.08
C GLN A 315 31.73 -41.35 11.22
N LEU A 316 31.21 -40.75 10.15
CA LEU A 316 30.31 -41.43 9.24
C LEU A 316 31.04 -42.48 8.39
N GLU A 317 32.25 -42.17 7.92
CA GLU A 317 33.11 -43.10 7.18
C GLU A 317 33.54 -44.31 8.02
N GLU A 318 33.89 -44.10 9.29
CA GLU A 318 34.21 -45.19 10.22
C GLU A 318 33.01 -46.13 10.42
N ALA A 319 31.81 -45.57 10.61
CA ALA A 319 30.58 -46.34 10.77
C ALA A 319 30.17 -47.07 9.47
N GLU A 320 30.34 -46.42 8.31
CA GLU A 320 30.11 -47.03 6.99
C GLU A 320 31.06 -48.19 6.75
N SER A 321 32.34 -48.06 7.11
CA SER A 321 33.33 -49.14 6.99
C SER A 321 32.98 -50.33 7.90
N GLU A 322 32.67 -50.08 9.18
CA GLU A 322 32.33 -51.14 10.14
C GLU A 322 31.06 -51.90 9.72
N LEU A 323 30.04 -51.17 9.27
CA LEU A 323 28.78 -51.77 8.83
C LEU A 323 28.94 -52.56 7.54
N THR A 324 29.75 -52.04 6.60
CA THR A 324 30.07 -52.71 5.33
C THR A 324 30.79 -54.04 5.57
N GLU A 325 31.78 -54.10 6.47
CA GLU A 325 32.45 -55.36 6.84
C GLU A 325 31.48 -56.39 7.43
N LYS A 326 30.60 -55.97 8.36
CA LYS A 326 29.58 -56.85 8.94
C LYS A 326 28.58 -57.35 7.90
N THR A 327 28.22 -56.51 6.93
CA THR A 327 27.30 -56.86 5.84
C THR A 327 27.88 -57.98 4.97
N VAL A 328 29.16 -57.89 4.59
CA VAL A 328 29.85 -58.94 3.80
C VAL A 328 29.91 -60.25 4.58
N LEU A 329 30.20 -60.20 5.88
CA LEU A 329 30.24 -61.38 6.72
C LEU A 329 28.86 -62.05 6.83
N PHE A 330 27.78 -61.27 6.95
CA PHE A 330 26.41 -61.77 6.95
C PHE A 330 26.01 -62.39 5.60
N LEU A 331 26.31 -61.73 4.49
CA LEU A 331 25.97 -62.21 3.13
C LEU A 331 26.70 -63.50 2.73
N SER A 332 27.76 -63.89 3.44
CA SER A 332 28.44 -65.16 3.22
C SER A 332 27.69 -66.39 3.73
N GLY A 333 26.58 -66.20 4.47
CA GLY A 333 25.73 -67.28 4.97
C GLY A 333 24.71 -67.78 3.93
N GLU A 334 24.42 -69.09 3.93
CA GLU A 334 23.54 -69.75 2.95
C GLU A 334 22.08 -69.25 2.94
N GLU A 335 21.59 -68.63 4.02
CA GLU A 335 20.21 -68.11 4.15
C GLU A 335 20.11 -66.58 4.10
N ALA A 336 21.20 -65.87 3.81
CA ALA A 336 21.28 -64.41 3.98
C ALA A 336 20.26 -63.60 3.15
N LEU A 337 19.89 -64.10 1.97
CA LEU A 337 18.97 -63.44 1.03
C LEU A 337 17.55 -64.03 1.03
N SER A 338 17.24 -64.94 1.97
CA SER A 338 15.92 -65.57 2.09
C SER A 338 14.79 -64.57 2.34
N SER A 339 15.06 -63.45 3.02
CA SER A 339 14.08 -62.38 3.24
C SER A 339 13.61 -61.73 1.94
N TYR A 340 14.52 -61.54 0.97
CA TYR A 340 14.19 -61.00 -0.35
C TYR A 340 13.34 -61.95 -1.19
N GLN A 341 13.57 -63.26 -1.06
CA GLN A 341 12.72 -64.26 -1.69
C GLN A 341 11.29 -64.22 -1.12
N GLY A 342 11.14 -64.01 0.19
CA GLY A 342 9.84 -63.79 0.84
C GLY A 342 9.11 -62.53 0.33
N ILE A 343 9.84 -61.42 0.17
CA ILE A 343 9.28 -60.17 -0.39
C ILE A 343 8.81 -60.38 -1.83
N LEU A 344 9.58 -61.10 -2.65
CA LEU A 344 9.21 -61.40 -4.04
C LEU A 344 7.94 -62.27 -4.15
N VAL A 345 7.73 -63.20 -3.21
CA VAL A 345 6.50 -63.99 -3.14
C VAL A 345 5.30 -63.11 -2.81
N ASP A 346 5.39 -62.24 -1.79
CA ASP A 346 4.32 -61.28 -1.42
C ASP A 346 4.01 -60.32 -2.58
N VAL A 347 5.05 -59.78 -3.24
CA VAL A 347 4.91 -58.95 -4.44
C VAL A 347 4.17 -59.70 -5.54
N SER A 348 4.47 -60.98 -5.77
CA SER A 348 3.81 -61.78 -6.80
C SER A 348 2.33 -62.09 -6.49
N GLU A 349 1.99 -62.35 -5.23
CA GLU A 349 0.62 -62.60 -4.78
C GLU A 349 -0.24 -61.34 -4.88
N ARG A 350 0.29 -60.19 -4.46
CA ARG A 350 -0.39 -58.89 -4.61
C ARG A 350 -0.55 -58.50 -6.07
N LEU A 351 0.45 -58.78 -6.91
CA LEU A 351 0.35 -58.58 -8.37
C LEU A 351 -0.78 -59.39 -9.01
N ASN A 352 -1.01 -60.62 -8.54
CA ASN A 352 -2.06 -61.49 -9.07
C ASN A 352 -3.45 -61.05 -8.62
N THR A 353 -3.58 -60.57 -7.38
CA THR A 353 -4.86 -60.20 -6.74
C THR A 353 -5.31 -58.75 -6.99
N ALA A 354 -4.41 -57.84 -7.36
CA ALA A 354 -4.75 -56.44 -7.61
C ALA A 354 -5.72 -56.27 -8.80
N GLU A 355 -6.84 -55.59 -8.58
CA GLU A 355 -7.87 -55.28 -9.58
C GLU A 355 -7.86 -53.80 -10.00
N THR A 356 -7.24 -52.93 -9.20
CA THR A 356 -7.20 -51.48 -9.45
C THR A 356 -5.77 -50.94 -9.56
N ASN A 357 -5.61 -49.81 -10.25
CA ASN A 357 -4.29 -49.16 -10.38
C ASN A 357 -3.76 -48.62 -9.03
N ALA A 358 -4.67 -48.31 -8.09
CA ALA A 358 -4.32 -47.88 -6.74
C ALA A 358 -3.66 -48.98 -5.91
N GLU A 359 -4.06 -50.25 -6.11
CA GLU A 359 -3.47 -51.42 -5.45
C GLU A 359 -2.10 -51.79 -6.02
N LEU A 360 -1.82 -51.42 -7.28
CA LEU A 360 -0.53 -51.68 -7.94
C LEU A 360 0.57 -50.70 -7.52
N LYS A 361 0.22 -49.48 -7.06
CA LYS A 361 1.18 -48.45 -6.64
C LYS A 361 2.06 -48.87 -5.44
N PRO A 362 1.52 -49.33 -4.30
CA PRO A 362 2.36 -49.79 -3.19
C PRO A 362 3.22 -51.02 -3.55
N VAL A 363 2.78 -51.82 -4.54
CA VAL A 363 3.56 -52.95 -5.05
C VAL A 363 4.74 -52.46 -5.90
N LEU A 364 4.56 -51.40 -6.70
CA LEU A 364 5.64 -50.75 -7.44
C LEU A 364 6.69 -50.13 -6.50
N GLU A 365 6.24 -49.40 -5.47
CA GLU A 365 7.13 -48.83 -4.44
C GLU A 365 7.95 -49.94 -3.76
N LYS A 366 7.32 -51.06 -3.40
CA LYS A 366 8.01 -52.22 -2.82
C LYS A 366 9.04 -52.85 -3.78
N ILE A 367 8.71 -52.94 -5.07
CA ILE A 367 9.63 -53.45 -6.12
C ILE A 367 10.82 -52.51 -6.28
N ASP A 368 10.61 -51.20 -6.31
CA ASP A 368 11.67 -50.21 -6.49
C ASP A 368 12.56 -50.09 -5.24
N GLU A 369 11.98 -50.14 -4.02
CA GLU A 369 12.75 -50.25 -2.76
C GLU A 369 13.64 -51.51 -2.75
N THR A 370 13.09 -52.64 -3.19
CA THR A 370 13.83 -53.91 -3.27
C THR A 370 14.96 -53.84 -4.31
N ALA A 371 14.72 -53.19 -5.46
CA ALA A 371 15.73 -52.98 -6.49
C ALA A 371 16.89 -52.11 -5.99
N GLN A 372 16.57 -50.97 -5.35
CA GLN A 372 17.57 -50.08 -4.77
C GLN A 372 18.40 -50.77 -3.68
N GLY A 373 17.77 -51.62 -2.87
CA GLY A 373 18.49 -52.44 -1.88
C GLY A 373 19.48 -53.41 -2.52
N LEU A 374 19.08 -54.09 -3.60
CA LEU A 374 19.96 -55.02 -4.33
C LEU A 374 21.08 -54.29 -5.09
N ASP A 375 20.81 -53.11 -5.63
CA ASP A 375 21.84 -52.25 -6.24
C ASP A 375 22.89 -51.83 -5.21
N LEU A 376 22.45 -51.42 -4.02
CA LEU A 376 23.35 -51.04 -2.93
C LEU A 376 24.27 -52.20 -2.53
N LEU A 377 23.72 -53.42 -2.41
CA LEU A 377 24.51 -54.62 -2.11
C LEU A 377 25.51 -54.95 -3.24
N THR A 378 25.09 -54.80 -4.49
CA THR A 378 25.93 -55.06 -5.67
C THR A 378 27.09 -54.06 -5.76
N GLU A 379 26.81 -52.77 -5.51
CA GLU A 379 27.80 -51.70 -5.52
C GLU A 379 28.83 -51.84 -4.38
N LEU A 380 28.39 -52.25 -3.18
CA LEU A 380 29.26 -52.54 -2.05
C LEU A 380 30.23 -53.70 -2.35
N LEU A 381 29.77 -54.74 -3.04
CA LEU A 381 30.63 -55.86 -3.47
C LEU A 381 31.69 -55.45 -4.51
N GLY A 382 31.43 -54.38 -5.26
CA GLY A 382 32.37 -53.79 -6.23
C GLY A 382 33.44 -52.89 -5.61
N THR A 383 33.21 -52.36 -4.40
CA THR A 383 34.11 -51.39 -3.75
C THR A 383 34.99 -51.99 -2.65
N LEU A 384 34.59 -53.11 -2.08
CA LEU A 384 35.38 -53.87 -1.09
C LEU A 384 36.48 -54.70 -1.74
N ASP A 385 37.67 -54.76 -1.14
CA ASP A 385 38.73 -55.70 -1.53
C ASP A 385 38.49 -57.05 -0.82
N VAL A 386 37.47 -57.79 -1.26
CA VAL A 386 37.09 -59.08 -0.66
C VAL A 386 38.19 -60.10 -0.95
N ALA A 387 38.86 -60.58 0.08
CA ALA A 387 40.01 -61.49 -0.01
C ALA A 387 39.70 -62.86 -0.65
N ASP A 388 38.41 -63.22 -0.77
CA ASP A 388 37.96 -64.50 -1.31
C ASP A 388 37.06 -64.30 -2.55
N ALA A 389 37.67 -64.47 -3.73
CA ALA A 389 37.00 -64.31 -5.02
C ALA A 389 35.84 -65.30 -5.23
N THR A 390 35.86 -66.43 -4.52
CA THR A 390 34.83 -67.48 -4.62
C THR A 390 33.55 -67.09 -3.90
N VAL A 391 33.66 -66.52 -2.69
CA VAL A 391 32.51 -66.00 -1.93
C VAL A 391 31.83 -64.84 -2.65
N ARG A 392 32.62 -63.92 -3.24
CA ARG A 392 32.09 -62.81 -4.05
C ARG A 392 31.26 -63.32 -5.23
N THR A 393 31.75 -64.33 -5.94
CA THR A 393 31.08 -64.87 -7.13
C THR A 393 29.74 -65.51 -6.76
N GLN A 394 29.67 -66.22 -5.63
CA GLN A 394 28.44 -66.81 -5.12
C GLN A 394 27.38 -65.76 -4.79
N ILE A 395 27.75 -64.72 -4.03
CA ILE A 395 26.82 -63.64 -3.65
C ILE A 395 26.27 -62.90 -4.87
N ILE A 396 27.11 -62.65 -5.89
CA ILE A 396 26.68 -62.00 -7.15
C ILE A 396 25.67 -62.88 -7.90
N ASP A 397 25.86 -64.20 -7.93
CA ASP A 397 24.94 -65.14 -8.60
C ASP A 397 23.59 -65.22 -7.88
N ASP A 398 23.61 -65.23 -6.54
CA ASP A 398 22.41 -65.21 -5.69
C ASP A 398 21.63 -63.90 -5.84
N ILE A 399 22.31 -62.75 -5.87
CA ILE A 399 21.70 -61.44 -6.15
C ILE A 399 21.13 -61.41 -7.57
N SER A 400 21.86 -61.90 -8.58
CA SER A 400 21.42 -61.93 -9.98
C SER A 400 20.14 -62.74 -10.17
N THR A 401 20.00 -63.85 -9.43
CA THR A 401 18.80 -64.70 -9.45
C THR A 401 17.58 -63.96 -8.88
N ILE A 402 17.75 -63.22 -7.78
CA ILE A 402 16.69 -62.38 -7.18
C ILE A 402 16.36 -61.21 -8.11
N TYR A 403 17.37 -60.60 -8.74
CA TYR A 403 17.22 -59.53 -9.71
C TYR A 403 16.40 -59.95 -10.94
N ALA A 404 16.63 -61.16 -11.45
CA ALA A 404 15.86 -61.71 -12.56
C ALA A 404 14.37 -61.88 -12.18
N SER A 405 14.08 -62.34 -10.96
CA SER A 405 12.71 -62.47 -10.44
C SER A 405 12.03 -61.12 -10.22
N LEU A 406 12.76 -60.13 -9.70
CA LEU A 406 12.28 -58.77 -9.51
C LEU A 406 11.93 -58.09 -10.84
N ASN A 407 12.80 -58.23 -11.85
CA ASN A 407 12.57 -57.74 -13.21
C ASN A 407 11.36 -58.41 -13.86
N GLN A 408 11.16 -59.71 -13.63
CA GLN A 408 9.98 -60.42 -14.10
C GLN A 408 8.69 -59.90 -13.46
N SER A 409 8.71 -59.60 -12.15
CA SER A 409 7.60 -58.99 -11.43
C SER A 409 7.31 -57.56 -11.91
N LYS A 410 8.35 -56.76 -12.17
CA LYS A 410 8.24 -55.40 -12.72
C LYS A 410 7.64 -55.41 -14.13
N ALA A 411 8.06 -56.35 -14.99
CA ALA A 411 7.49 -56.52 -16.33
C ALA A 411 5.99 -56.93 -16.29
N LYS A 412 5.62 -57.86 -15.40
CA LYS A 412 4.22 -58.25 -15.18
C LYS A 412 3.37 -57.09 -14.65
N LEU A 413 3.91 -56.29 -13.73
CA LEU A 413 3.25 -55.10 -13.20
C LEU A 413 2.99 -54.08 -14.31
N ASN A 414 4.01 -53.74 -15.10
CA ASN A 414 3.86 -52.80 -16.21
C ASN A 414 2.83 -53.27 -17.23
N HIS A 415 2.79 -54.57 -17.53
CA HIS A 415 1.79 -55.15 -18.43
C HIS A 415 0.37 -55.10 -17.86
N LYS A 416 0.18 -55.35 -16.55
CA LYS A 416 -1.13 -55.28 -15.88
C LYS A 416 -1.61 -53.83 -15.73
N ARG A 417 -0.70 -52.90 -15.45
CA ARG A 417 -0.93 -51.45 -15.41
C ARG A 417 -1.43 -50.91 -16.75
N LYS A 418 -0.82 -51.34 -17.86
CA LYS A 418 -1.21 -50.92 -19.22
C LYS A 418 -2.61 -51.42 -19.62
N ASN A 419 -3.01 -52.60 -19.13
CA ASN A 419 -4.33 -53.17 -19.39
C ASN A 419 -5.45 -52.53 -18.55
N LEU A 420 -5.19 -52.15 -17.29
CA LEU A 420 -6.17 -51.49 -16.42
C LEU A 420 -6.30 -49.97 -16.71
N GLY A 421 -5.21 -49.32 -17.14
CA GLY A 421 -5.14 -47.87 -17.28
C GLY A 421 -5.92 -47.26 -18.45
N SER A 422 -6.24 -48.00 -19.53
CA SER A 422 -6.87 -47.38 -20.72
C SER A 422 -8.35 -47.05 -20.56
N ALA A 423 -9.11 -47.87 -19.82
CA ALA A 423 -10.55 -47.62 -19.58
C ALA A 423 -10.77 -46.62 -18.42
N GLU A 424 -9.94 -46.67 -17.38
CA GLU A 424 -9.99 -45.74 -16.25
C GLU A 424 -9.52 -44.33 -16.66
N ALA A 425 -8.46 -44.21 -17.47
CA ALA A 425 -7.93 -42.90 -17.91
C ALA A 425 -8.95 -42.14 -18.77
N VAL A 426 -9.69 -42.81 -19.65
CA VAL A 426 -10.75 -42.18 -20.47
C VAL A 426 -11.90 -41.67 -19.58
N ALA A 427 -12.34 -42.47 -18.61
CA ALA A 427 -13.41 -42.07 -17.69
C ALA A 427 -12.96 -40.93 -16.74
N GLN A 428 -11.71 -40.99 -16.25
CA GLN A 428 -11.12 -39.98 -15.38
C GLN A 428 -10.88 -38.66 -16.11
N PHE A 429 -10.33 -38.70 -17.33
CA PHE A 429 -10.18 -37.52 -18.18
C PHE A 429 -11.53 -36.87 -18.47
N GLY A 430 -12.53 -37.66 -18.89
CA GLY A 430 -13.88 -37.14 -19.16
C GLY A 430 -14.53 -36.45 -17.94
N ALA A 431 -14.33 -36.97 -16.73
CA ALA A 431 -14.83 -36.36 -15.51
C ALA A 431 -14.09 -35.06 -15.14
N GLN A 432 -12.75 -35.08 -15.19
CA GLN A 432 -11.92 -33.92 -14.86
C GLN A 432 -12.04 -32.80 -15.89
N PHE A 433 -12.07 -33.13 -17.18
CA PHE A 433 -12.27 -32.17 -18.27
C PHE A 433 -13.64 -31.50 -18.20
N LYS A 434 -14.67 -32.23 -17.76
CA LYS A 434 -16.01 -31.67 -17.51
C LYS A 434 -16.04 -30.72 -16.31
N LEU A 435 -15.35 -31.06 -15.21
CA LEU A 435 -15.19 -30.16 -14.06
C LEU A 435 -14.41 -28.90 -14.42
N PHE A 436 -13.37 -29.04 -15.25
CA PHE A 436 -12.61 -27.92 -15.79
C PHE A 436 -13.47 -27.00 -16.67
N GLY A 437 -14.36 -27.55 -17.50
CA GLY A 437 -15.35 -26.74 -18.21
C GLY A 437 -16.23 -25.88 -17.30
N GLN A 438 -16.56 -26.36 -16.09
CA GLN A 438 -17.33 -25.60 -15.10
C GLN A 438 -16.48 -24.53 -14.38
N SER A 439 -15.18 -24.77 -14.18
CA SER A 439 -14.29 -23.79 -13.55
C SER A 439 -14.10 -22.55 -14.41
N ILE A 440 -14.11 -22.67 -15.74
CA ILE A 440 -14.05 -21.53 -16.68
C ILE A 440 -15.22 -20.55 -16.44
N ALA A 441 -16.45 -21.06 -16.34
CA ALA A 441 -17.64 -20.23 -16.11
C ALA A 441 -17.59 -19.51 -14.75
N ASN A 442 -17.13 -20.21 -13.71
CA ASN A 442 -16.95 -19.62 -12.38
C ASN A 442 -15.86 -18.53 -12.38
N ALA A 443 -14.73 -18.80 -13.03
CA ALA A 443 -13.61 -17.88 -13.15
C ALA A 443 -14.00 -16.59 -13.90
N LEU A 444 -14.78 -16.70 -14.99
CA LEU A 444 -15.36 -15.55 -15.70
C LEU A 444 -16.26 -14.70 -14.79
N SER A 445 -17.05 -15.32 -13.91
CA SER A 445 -17.91 -14.60 -12.95
C SER A 445 -17.12 -13.86 -11.86
N ILE A 446 -15.91 -14.33 -11.53
CA ILE A 446 -15.05 -13.74 -10.49
C ILE A 446 -14.16 -12.63 -11.08
N ALA A 447 -13.83 -12.73 -12.37
CA ALA A 447 -13.02 -11.78 -13.13
C ALA A 447 -13.76 -10.46 -13.41
N ASN A 448 -13.94 -9.63 -12.38
CA ASN A 448 -14.63 -8.34 -12.49
C ASN A 448 -13.72 -7.15 -12.84
N THR A 449 -12.42 -7.38 -13.03
CA THR A 449 -11.45 -6.38 -13.49
C THR A 449 -10.53 -6.98 -14.55
N PRO A 450 -9.96 -6.18 -15.47
CA PRO A 450 -9.05 -6.67 -16.49
C PRO A 450 -7.88 -7.49 -15.92
N GLU A 451 -7.34 -7.06 -14.79
CA GLU A 451 -6.21 -7.72 -14.11
C GLU A 451 -6.62 -9.05 -13.50
N LYS A 452 -7.86 -9.15 -12.96
CA LYS A 452 -8.42 -10.41 -12.48
C LYS A 452 -8.75 -11.37 -13.62
N SER A 453 -9.11 -10.86 -14.81
CA SER A 453 -9.25 -11.70 -16.00
C SER A 453 -7.93 -12.37 -16.35
N ASP A 454 -6.84 -11.61 -16.38
CA ASP A 454 -5.50 -12.16 -16.63
C ASP A 454 -5.07 -13.19 -15.56
N GLU A 455 -5.32 -12.88 -14.28
CA GLU A 455 -5.00 -13.79 -13.17
C GLU A 455 -5.78 -15.11 -13.24
N GLN A 456 -7.09 -15.05 -13.49
CA GLN A 456 -7.93 -16.24 -13.59
C GLN A 456 -7.60 -17.05 -14.84
N MET A 457 -7.31 -16.40 -15.97
CA MET A 457 -6.83 -17.05 -17.18
C MET A 457 -5.54 -17.82 -16.91
N ALA A 458 -4.53 -17.19 -16.29
CA ALA A 458 -3.27 -17.84 -15.95
C ALA A 458 -3.47 -19.06 -15.03
N LYS A 459 -4.35 -18.95 -14.02
CA LYS A 459 -4.70 -20.07 -13.14
C LYS A 459 -5.32 -21.25 -13.89
N LEU A 460 -6.25 -20.98 -14.81
CA LEU A 460 -6.88 -22.03 -15.62
C LEU A 460 -5.90 -22.66 -16.60
N LEU A 461 -4.96 -21.88 -17.16
CA LEU A 461 -3.92 -22.39 -18.05
C LEU A 461 -2.96 -23.33 -17.31
N VAL A 462 -2.58 -23.02 -16.06
CA VAL A 462 -1.79 -23.91 -15.22
C VAL A 462 -2.55 -25.21 -14.92
N GLN A 463 -3.82 -25.13 -14.56
CA GLN A 463 -4.65 -26.33 -14.35
C GLN A 463 -4.80 -27.18 -15.62
N LEU A 464 -4.86 -26.53 -16.78
CA LEU A 464 -4.91 -27.20 -18.07
C LEU A 464 -3.57 -27.85 -18.42
N GLU A 465 -2.44 -27.23 -18.07
CA GLU A 465 -1.08 -27.78 -18.20
C GLU A 465 -0.85 -28.95 -17.24
N GLU A 466 -1.41 -28.91 -16.04
CA GLU A 466 -1.42 -30.05 -15.11
C GLU A 466 -2.20 -31.24 -15.69
N LEU A 467 -3.37 -30.98 -16.29
CA LEU A 467 -4.14 -32.00 -17.02
C LEU A 467 -3.35 -32.52 -18.23
N GLU A 468 -2.65 -31.64 -18.97
CA GLU A 468 -1.77 -32.03 -20.06
C GLU A 468 -0.66 -32.97 -19.56
N SER A 469 0.09 -32.58 -18.53
CA SER A 469 1.16 -33.40 -17.96
C SER A 469 0.66 -34.72 -17.38
N GLN A 470 -0.55 -34.75 -16.81
CA GLN A 470 -1.14 -35.95 -16.22
C GLN A 470 -1.58 -36.98 -17.28
N PHE A 471 -2.00 -36.53 -18.46
CA PHE A 471 -2.57 -37.39 -19.50
C PHE A 471 -1.74 -37.45 -20.81
N ALA A 472 -0.57 -36.79 -20.86
CA ALA A 472 0.36 -36.76 -22.01
C ALA A 472 1.21 -38.04 -22.19
N ASP A 473 0.86 -39.16 -21.54
CA ASP A 473 1.63 -40.40 -21.63
C ASP A 473 1.52 -41.03 -23.05
N PRO A 474 2.62 -41.11 -23.84
CA PRO A 474 2.62 -41.64 -25.21
C PRO A 474 2.24 -43.12 -25.30
N GLU A 475 2.23 -43.83 -24.16
CA GLU A 475 1.92 -45.26 -24.11
C GLU A 475 0.43 -45.61 -24.01
N THR A 476 -0.43 -44.61 -23.79
CA THR A 476 -1.89 -44.77 -23.80
C THR A 476 -2.43 -44.53 -25.21
N ASN A 477 -3.16 -45.51 -25.79
CA ASN A 477 -3.80 -45.41 -27.11
C ASN A 477 -4.78 -44.21 -27.29
N SER A 478 -5.03 -43.42 -26.23
CA SER A 478 -5.92 -42.26 -26.20
C SER A 478 -5.21 -40.92 -25.95
N GLY A 479 -3.88 -40.91 -25.72
CA GLY A 479 -3.11 -39.71 -25.37
C GLY A 479 -3.16 -38.62 -26.45
N ASP A 480 -3.05 -39.01 -27.73
CA ASP A 480 -3.17 -38.08 -28.87
C ASP A 480 -4.53 -37.38 -28.93
N GLN A 481 -5.60 -38.07 -28.52
CA GLN A 481 -6.95 -37.52 -28.53
C GLN A 481 -7.19 -36.55 -27.36
N PHE A 482 -6.65 -36.85 -26.17
CA PHE A 482 -6.69 -35.93 -25.03
C PHE A 482 -5.90 -34.65 -25.28
N LEU A 483 -4.73 -34.75 -25.92
CA LEU A 483 -3.91 -33.59 -26.28
C LEU A 483 -4.64 -32.65 -27.26
N ALA A 484 -5.34 -33.21 -28.26
CA ALA A 484 -6.13 -32.41 -29.19
C ALA A 484 -7.26 -31.64 -28.47
N ASP A 485 -7.97 -32.29 -27.55
CA ASP A 485 -9.04 -31.66 -26.76
C ASP A 485 -8.49 -30.57 -25.82
N ILE A 486 -7.33 -30.80 -25.20
CA ILE A 486 -6.64 -29.83 -24.34
C ILE A 486 -6.20 -28.59 -25.12
N ILE A 487 -5.59 -28.78 -26.30
CA ILE A 487 -5.16 -27.65 -27.15
C ILE A 487 -6.35 -26.81 -27.58
N SER A 488 -7.44 -27.45 -28.03
CA SER A 488 -8.67 -26.74 -28.39
C SER A 488 -9.24 -25.94 -27.21
N LYS A 489 -9.21 -26.51 -25.99
CA LYS A 489 -9.67 -25.82 -24.79
C LYS A 489 -8.77 -24.65 -24.38
N ARG A 490 -7.46 -24.77 -24.60
CA ARG A 490 -6.49 -23.68 -24.38
C ARG A 490 -6.83 -22.46 -25.25
N GLU A 491 -7.10 -22.68 -26.53
CA GLU A 491 -7.51 -21.62 -27.46
C GLU A 491 -8.82 -20.95 -27.02
N GLU A 492 -9.82 -21.75 -26.60
CA GLU A 492 -11.10 -21.24 -26.10
C GLU A 492 -10.92 -20.36 -24.84
N ILE A 493 -10.02 -20.74 -23.92
CA ILE A 493 -9.72 -19.93 -22.73
C ILE A 493 -9.15 -18.57 -23.11
N TYR A 494 -8.15 -18.55 -24.00
CA TYR A 494 -7.58 -17.29 -24.46
C TYR A 494 -8.65 -16.41 -25.10
N GLU A 495 -9.44 -16.95 -26.03
CA GLU A 495 -10.47 -16.16 -26.72
C GLU A 495 -11.54 -15.63 -25.76
N THR A 496 -12.03 -16.46 -24.83
CA THR A 496 -13.09 -16.06 -23.88
C THR A 496 -12.62 -15.01 -22.88
N PHE A 497 -11.43 -15.18 -22.29
CA PHE A 497 -10.90 -14.22 -21.33
C PHE A 497 -10.47 -12.91 -21.98
N GLU A 498 -9.93 -12.93 -23.19
CA GLU A 498 -9.53 -11.69 -23.87
C GLU A 498 -10.73 -10.87 -24.34
N ASN A 499 -11.80 -11.54 -24.80
CA ASN A 499 -13.08 -10.89 -25.08
C ASN A 499 -13.69 -10.28 -23.81
N HIS A 500 -13.66 -10.99 -22.68
CA HIS A 500 -14.19 -10.50 -21.40
C HIS A 500 -13.38 -9.31 -20.86
N LYS A 501 -12.05 -9.40 -20.93
CA LYS A 501 -11.12 -8.33 -20.58
C LYS A 501 -11.36 -7.07 -21.43
N GLN A 502 -11.56 -7.24 -22.74
CA GLN A 502 -11.88 -6.12 -23.64
C GLN A 502 -13.20 -5.44 -23.24
N GLN A 503 -14.23 -6.20 -22.90
CA GLN A 503 -15.50 -5.65 -22.41
C GLN A 503 -15.34 -4.85 -21.10
N LEU A 504 -14.52 -5.35 -20.16
CA LEU A 504 -14.22 -4.65 -18.91
C LEU A 504 -13.42 -3.36 -19.14
N LEU A 505 -12.44 -3.38 -20.04
CA LEU A 505 -11.68 -2.19 -20.44
C LEU A 505 -12.58 -1.13 -21.07
N ASP A 506 -13.47 -1.54 -21.98
CA ASP A 506 -14.43 -0.63 -22.61
C ASP A 506 -15.39 -0.02 -21.59
N ALA A 507 -15.88 -0.82 -20.64
CA ALA A 507 -16.74 -0.33 -19.55
C ALA A 507 -15.99 0.67 -18.64
N ARG A 508 -14.73 0.37 -18.27
CA ARG A 508 -13.86 1.24 -17.48
C ARG A 508 -13.59 2.57 -18.21
N ASN A 509 -13.27 2.51 -19.50
CA ASN A 509 -13.05 3.69 -20.34
C ASN A 509 -14.31 4.57 -20.46
N ARG A 510 -15.48 3.96 -20.71
CA ARG A 510 -16.76 4.69 -20.78
C ARG A 510 -17.08 5.39 -19.45
N LYS A 511 -16.86 4.72 -18.32
CA LYS A 511 -17.08 5.31 -16.99
C LYS A 511 -16.16 6.51 -16.75
N ALA A 512 -14.88 6.37 -17.05
CA ALA A 512 -13.92 7.46 -16.93
C ALA A 512 -14.23 8.65 -17.86
N GLN A 513 -14.70 8.38 -19.08
CA GLN A 513 -15.15 9.42 -20.01
C GLN A 513 -16.35 10.20 -19.44
N ASN A 514 -17.38 9.51 -18.98
CA ASN A 514 -18.57 10.14 -18.39
C ASN A 514 -18.24 10.99 -17.15
N LEU A 515 -17.33 10.52 -16.30
CA LEU A 515 -16.83 11.27 -15.14
C LEU A 515 -16.08 12.54 -15.58
N GLY A 516 -15.17 12.42 -16.55
CA GLY A 516 -14.43 13.56 -17.10
C GLY A 516 -15.33 14.63 -17.71
N ASP A 517 -16.29 14.23 -18.56
CA ASP A 517 -17.24 15.15 -19.19
C ASP A 517 -18.20 15.78 -18.15
N GLY A 518 -18.51 15.06 -17.07
CA GLY A 518 -19.21 15.59 -15.90
C GLY A 518 -18.41 16.69 -15.19
N ALA A 519 -17.13 16.43 -14.91
CA ALA A 519 -16.25 17.38 -14.25
C ALA A 519 -16.03 18.65 -15.09
N LEU A 520 -15.86 18.52 -16.42
CA LEU A 520 -15.71 19.69 -17.31
C LEU A 520 -16.92 20.63 -17.27
N ARG A 521 -18.15 20.09 -17.26
CA ARG A 521 -19.37 20.90 -17.12
C ARG A 521 -19.47 21.59 -15.75
N MET A 522 -19.05 20.91 -14.69
CA MET A 522 -18.99 21.50 -13.35
C MET A 522 -17.94 22.62 -13.27
N LEU A 523 -16.75 22.40 -13.86
CA LEU A 523 -15.70 23.42 -13.96
C LEU A 523 -16.19 24.66 -14.72
N GLU A 524 -16.94 24.49 -15.81
CA GLU A 524 -17.52 25.62 -16.54
C GLU A 524 -18.53 26.40 -15.68
N SER A 525 -19.34 25.69 -14.89
CA SER A 525 -20.30 26.28 -13.95
C SER A 525 -19.59 27.02 -12.80
N ILE A 526 -18.52 26.44 -12.25
CA ILE A 526 -17.65 27.06 -11.24
C ILE A 526 -17.05 28.35 -11.82
N LYS A 527 -16.48 28.30 -13.03
CA LYS A 527 -15.89 29.46 -13.72
C LYS A 527 -16.93 30.58 -13.93
N LYS A 528 -18.13 30.24 -14.43
CA LYS A 528 -19.22 31.23 -14.61
C LYS A 528 -19.62 31.88 -13.30
N ARG A 529 -19.71 31.12 -12.20
CA ARG A 529 -20.09 31.64 -10.88
C ARG A 529 -19.02 32.54 -10.28
N THR A 530 -17.75 32.12 -10.29
CA THR A 530 -16.65 32.90 -9.71
C THR A 530 -16.32 34.16 -10.51
N GLN A 531 -16.60 34.17 -11.81
CA GLN A 531 -16.35 35.30 -12.70
C GLN A 531 -17.59 36.19 -12.94
N SER A 532 -18.76 35.86 -12.37
CA SER A 532 -19.99 36.65 -12.49
C SER A 532 -19.83 38.10 -11.97
N THR A 533 -20.55 39.03 -12.56
CA THR A 533 -20.59 40.47 -12.21
C THR A 533 -21.90 40.92 -11.57
N GLY A 534 -22.87 40.01 -11.41
CA GLY A 534 -24.15 40.28 -10.76
C GLY A 534 -24.20 39.82 -9.30
N VAL A 535 -25.42 39.71 -8.75
CA VAL A 535 -25.71 39.31 -7.35
C VAL A 535 -25.10 37.97 -6.94
N THR A 536 -24.77 37.11 -7.91
CA THR A 536 -24.19 35.76 -7.70
C THR A 536 -22.66 35.73 -7.70
N GLY A 537 -21.99 36.85 -8.02
CA GLY A 537 -20.54 36.98 -8.01
C GLY A 537 -19.98 37.28 -6.62
N PHE A 538 -18.67 37.07 -6.46
CA PHE A 538 -17.98 37.36 -5.20
C PHE A 538 -17.42 38.78 -5.22
N THR A 539 -17.53 39.48 -4.09
CA THR A 539 -17.01 40.85 -3.88
C THR A 539 -15.78 40.88 -2.99
N GLU A 540 -15.58 39.86 -2.16
CA GLU A 540 -14.50 39.77 -1.19
C GLU A 540 -13.66 38.49 -1.40
N GLU A 541 -12.36 38.61 -1.15
CA GLU A 541 -11.41 37.51 -1.32
C GLU A 541 -11.69 36.34 -0.35
N GLU A 542 -12.12 36.64 0.88
CA GLU A 542 -12.48 35.64 1.90
C GLU A 542 -13.69 34.80 1.47
N ALA A 543 -14.69 35.41 0.84
CA ALA A 543 -15.86 34.69 0.32
C ALA A 543 -15.48 33.77 -0.86
N LEU A 544 -14.55 34.20 -1.72
CA LEU A 544 -14.03 33.39 -2.82
C LEU A 544 -13.19 32.21 -2.30
N ASN A 545 -12.36 32.43 -1.27
CA ASN A 545 -11.61 31.38 -0.58
C ASN A 545 -12.54 30.33 0.03
N THR A 546 -13.57 30.78 0.73
CA THR A 546 -14.57 29.91 1.37
C THR A 546 -15.31 29.07 0.33
N TYR A 547 -15.62 29.64 -0.84
CA TYR A 547 -16.24 28.90 -1.94
C TYR A 547 -15.34 27.78 -2.48
N PHE A 548 -14.07 28.05 -2.80
CA PHE A 548 -13.14 27.00 -3.26
C PHE A 548 -12.78 25.97 -2.16
N ALA A 549 -12.92 26.34 -0.89
CA ALA A 549 -12.68 25.44 0.23
C ALA A 549 -13.89 24.51 0.49
N ALA A 550 -15.11 25.04 0.51
CA ALA A 550 -16.26 24.36 1.10
C ALA A 550 -17.44 24.11 0.14
N ASP A 551 -17.46 24.67 -1.07
CA ASP A 551 -18.60 24.47 -1.98
C ASP A 551 -18.69 23.02 -2.49
N GLY A 552 -19.92 22.49 -2.50
CA GLY A 552 -20.20 21.10 -2.86
C GLY A 552 -19.84 20.76 -4.31
N LEU A 553 -19.92 21.70 -5.27
CA LEU A 553 -19.50 21.46 -6.65
C LEU A 553 -17.99 21.35 -6.75
N VAL A 554 -17.25 22.19 -6.02
CA VAL A 554 -15.78 22.15 -5.99
C VAL A 554 -15.30 20.84 -5.36
N GLN A 555 -15.93 20.41 -4.26
CA GLN A 555 -15.63 19.12 -3.65
C GLN A 555 -15.97 17.94 -4.56
N LYS A 556 -17.09 18.02 -5.30
CA LYS A 556 -17.47 16.99 -6.26
C LYS A 556 -16.46 16.87 -7.41
N VAL A 557 -15.94 17.98 -7.93
CA VAL A 557 -14.88 17.98 -8.95
C VAL A 557 -13.60 17.35 -8.41
N ARG A 558 -13.16 17.71 -7.19
CA ARG A 558 -11.99 17.09 -6.54
C ARG A 558 -12.18 15.58 -6.32
N ASN A 559 -13.39 15.16 -5.94
CA ASN A 559 -13.71 13.74 -5.78
C ASN A 559 -13.70 13.01 -7.12
N ILE A 560 -14.21 13.61 -8.20
CA ILE A 560 -14.13 13.02 -9.55
C ILE A 560 -12.66 12.87 -10.00
N ALA A 561 -11.80 13.86 -9.72
CA ALA A 561 -10.37 13.74 -10.00
C ALA A 561 -9.74 12.57 -9.23
N LYS A 562 -10.04 12.42 -7.93
CA LYS A 562 -9.60 11.27 -7.13
C LYS A 562 -10.13 9.92 -7.64
N GLU A 563 -11.40 9.85 -8.05
CA GLU A 563 -12.00 8.65 -8.63
C GLU A 563 -11.32 8.26 -9.95
N LEU A 564 -11.00 9.24 -10.81
CA LEU A 564 -10.26 9.00 -12.05
C LEU A 564 -8.83 8.53 -11.77
N GLN A 565 -8.17 9.09 -10.77
CA GLN A 565 -6.84 8.66 -10.33
C GLN A 565 -6.85 7.22 -9.79
N ALA A 566 -7.87 6.87 -8.98
CA ALA A 566 -8.06 5.50 -8.49
C ALA A 566 -8.43 4.50 -9.59
N MET A 567 -8.90 4.96 -10.75
CA MET A 567 -9.16 4.15 -11.94
C MET A 567 -7.99 4.19 -12.94
N ASP A 568 -6.79 4.62 -12.55
CA ASP A 568 -5.57 4.78 -13.37
C ASP A 568 -5.69 5.73 -14.57
N PHE A 569 -6.66 6.65 -14.57
CA PHE A 569 -6.78 7.73 -15.56
C PHE A 569 -6.09 9.01 -15.07
N SER A 570 -4.80 8.91 -14.71
CA SER A 570 -4.01 10.00 -14.11
C SER A 570 -4.01 11.27 -14.98
N VAL A 571 -3.77 11.15 -16.28
CA VAL A 571 -3.74 12.30 -17.21
C VAL A 571 -5.05 13.10 -17.20
N LYS A 572 -6.20 12.41 -17.14
CA LYS A 572 -7.52 13.08 -17.07
C LYS A 572 -7.77 13.72 -15.71
N ALA A 573 -7.33 13.06 -14.63
CA ALA A 573 -7.41 13.62 -13.28
C ALA A 573 -6.57 14.89 -13.15
N ASP A 574 -5.33 14.86 -13.64
CA ASP A 574 -4.40 15.97 -13.62
C ASP A 574 -4.91 17.17 -14.46
N ASP A 575 -5.54 16.93 -15.62
CA ASP A 575 -6.16 18.00 -16.42
C ASP A 575 -7.32 18.68 -15.66
N ILE A 576 -8.16 17.90 -14.96
CA ILE A 576 -9.25 18.45 -14.14
C ILE A 576 -8.72 19.31 -12.99
N ASP A 577 -7.70 18.82 -12.27
CA ASP A 577 -7.09 19.56 -11.16
C ASP A 577 -6.35 20.83 -11.65
N ALA A 578 -5.64 20.74 -12.77
CA ALA A 578 -4.98 21.88 -13.40
C ALA A 578 -5.99 22.96 -13.82
N ARG A 579 -7.11 22.56 -14.44
CA ARG A 579 -8.19 23.49 -14.81
C ARG A 579 -8.86 24.12 -13.60
N LEU A 580 -9.08 23.36 -12.52
CA LEU A 580 -9.65 23.91 -11.28
C LEU A 580 -8.72 24.97 -10.67
N LYS A 581 -7.41 24.69 -10.60
CA LYS A 581 -6.40 25.66 -10.15
C LYS A 581 -6.33 26.88 -11.06
N ALA A 582 -6.38 26.69 -12.37
CA ALA A 582 -6.39 27.79 -13.34
C ALA A 582 -7.62 28.69 -13.14
N ILE A 583 -8.81 28.11 -12.97
CA ILE A 583 -10.04 28.86 -12.66
C ILE A 583 -9.89 29.63 -11.34
N GLN A 584 -9.30 29.03 -10.31
CA GLN A 584 -9.05 29.70 -9.04
C GLN A 584 -8.14 30.93 -9.21
N ILE A 585 -7.00 30.79 -9.90
CA ILE A 585 -6.07 31.89 -10.17
C ILE A 585 -6.74 33.00 -11.01
N GLU A 586 -7.44 32.63 -12.09
CA GLU A 586 -8.18 33.58 -12.94
C GLU A 586 -9.26 34.34 -12.13
N SER A 587 -9.91 33.65 -11.19
CA SER A 587 -10.97 34.25 -10.36
C SER A 587 -10.42 35.32 -9.41
N TYR A 588 -9.26 35.11 -8.77
CA TYR A 588 -8.63 36.16 -7.95
C TYR A 588 -8.19 37.37 -8.78
N LYS A 589 -7.61 37.12 -9.96
CA LYS A 589 -7.20 38.20 -10.85
C LYS A 589 -8.42 39.03 -11.28
N SER A 590 -9.51 38.36 -11.67
CA SER A 590 -10.76 39.01 -12.04
C SER A 590 -11.39 39.78 -10.87
N LEU A 591 -11.35 39.24 -9.65
CA LEU A 591 -11.84 39.91 -8.44
C LEU A 591 -11.06 41.22 -8.19
N LYS A 592 -9.73 41.17 -8.30
CA LYS A 592 -8.86 42.34 -8.09
C LYS A 592 -9.08 43.41 -9.15
N ASP A 593 -9.06 43.03 -10.42
CA ASP A 593 -9.35 43.94 -11.54
C ASP A 593 -10.75 44.58 -11.39
N LYS A 594 -11.73 43.84 -10.87
CA LYS A 594 -13.08 44.35 -10.59
C LYS A 594 -13.11 45.33 -9.42
N SER A 595 -12.44 45.03 -8.31
CA SER A 595 -12.37 45.91 -7.14
C SER A 595 -11.74 47.27 -7.46
N ASP A 596 -10.84 47.32 -8.45
CA ASP A 596 -10.18 48.53 -8.90
C ASP A 596 -11.03 49.36 -9.88
N LEU A 597 -11.92 48.74 -10.68
CA LEU A 597 -12.69 49.42 -11.75
C LEU A 597 -14.15 49.78 -11.42
N PHE A 598 -14.82 48.99 -10.59
CA PHE A 598 -16.28 49.07 -10.39
C PHE A 598 -16.65 49.65 -9.02
N GLU A 599 -17.56 50.63 -9.00
CA GLU A 599 -18.21 51.17 -7.80
C GLU A 599 -19.68 50.67 -7.73
N ASP A 600 -20.27 50.69 -6.54
CA ASP A 600 -21.70 50.42 -6.28
C ASP A 600 -22.18 49.03 -6.79
N GLY A 601 -21.44 47.97 -6.41
CA GLY A 601 -21.84 46.58 -6.69
C GLY A 601 -21.80 46.18 -8.17
N GLY A 602 -21.00 46.87 -9.00
CA GLY A 602 -20.82 46.53 -10.42
C GLY A 602 -21.67 47.33 -11.40
N GLN A 603 -22.53 48.24 -10.90
CA GLN A 603 -23.42 49.04 -11.76
C GLN A 603 -22.78 50.30 -12.32
N ILE A 604 -21.65 50.74 -11.75
CA ILE A 604 -20.96 51.97 -12.16
C ILE A 604 -19.48 51.66 -12.42
N ILE A 605 -18.99 51.95 -13.63
CA ILE A 605 -17.55 51.97 -13.93
C ILE A 605 -17.03 53.38 -13.69
N LYS A 606 -15.95 53.49 -12.91
CA LYS A 606 -15.26 54.76 -12.65
C LYS A 606 -13.96 54.83 -13.42
N LEU A 607 -13.93 55.68 -14.44
CA LEU A 607 -12.70 56.00 -15.19
C LEU A 607 -12.27 57.43 -14.83
N GLY A 608 -11.37 57.54 -13.86
CA GLY A 608 -10.92 58.81 -13.31
C GLY A 608 -12.05 59.56 -12.60
N LYS A 609 -12.52 60.67 -13.21
CA LYS A 609 -13.58 61.54 -12.66
C LYS A 609 -14.98 61.25 -13.24
N HIS A 610 -15.08 60.38 -14.23
CA HIS A 610 -16.33 60.08 -14.92
C HIS A 610 -16.92 58.75 -14.46
N ARG A 611 -18.24 58.73 -14.29
CA ARG A 611 -19.03 57.56 -13.89
C ARG A 611 -19.94 57.16 -15.04
N PHE A 612 -19.92 55.88 -15.40
CA PHE A 612 -20.76 55.31 -16.45
C PHE A 612 -21.65 54.22 -15.87
N SER A 613 -22.95 54.29 -16.13
CA SER A 613 -23.88 53.21 -15.81
C SER A 613 -23.64 52.03 -16.73
N VAL A 614 -23.48 50.84 -16.16
CA VAL A 614 -23.24 49.61 -16.91
C VAL A 614 -24.54 48.82 -16.98
N ASN A 615 -24.97 48.47 -18.19
CA ASN A 615 -26.01 47.46 -18.35
C ASN A 615 -25.38 46.07 -18.12
N THR A 616 -25.71 45.44 -17.00
CA THR A 616 -25.21 44.12 -16.63
C THR A 616 -26.11 42.99 -17.11
N GLN A 617 -27.18 43.29 -17.86
CA GLN A 617 -28.04 42.26 -18.43
C GLN A 617 -27.25 41.51 -19.53
N PRO A 618 -27.21 40.17 -19.49
CA PRO A 618 -26.63 39.40 -20.58
C PRO A 618 -27.40 39.70 -21.87
N LEU A 619 -26.67 39.88 -22.96
CA LEU A 619 -27.24 39.95 -24.30
C LEU A 619 -27.72 38.54 -24.66
N ASP A 620 -29.03 38.36 -24.76
CA ASP A 620 -29.67 37.09 -25.09
C ASP A 620 -30.82 37.34 -26.06
N LEU A 621 -31.06 36.39 -26.96
CA LEU A 621 -32.11 36.48 -27.95
C LEU A 621 -33.35 35.75 -27.42
N THR A 622 -34.37 36.53 -27.07
CA THR A 622 -35.61 36.02 -26.48
C THR A 622 -36.77 36.15 -27.44
N LEU A 623 -37.68 35.19 -27.41
CA LEU A 623 -38.93 35.23 -28.16
C LEU A 623 -40.03 35.81 -27.25
N LEU A 624 -40.61 36.94 -27.62
CA LEU A 624 -41.63 37.63 -26.84
C LEU A 624 -42.92 37.79 -27.63
N SER A 625 -44.05 37.40 -27.03
CA SER A 625 -45.38 37.68 -27.57
C SER A 625 -45.81 39.09 -27.15
N ARG A 626 -46.10 39.97 -28.13
CA ARG A 626 -46.64 41.33 -27.89
C ARG A 626 -48.00 41.50 -28.55
N GLN A 627 -48.90 42.21 -27.88
CA GLN A 627 -50.09 42.75 -28.52
C GLN A 627 -49.73 43.95 -29.39
N GLN A 628 -50.15 43.91 -30.66
CA GLN A 628 -50.16 45.08 -31.53
C GLN A 628 -51.36 45.97 -31.21
N SER A 629 -51.31 47.21 -31.70
CA SER A 629 -52.38 48.21 -31.60
C SER A 629 -53.74 47.73 -32.12
N ASP A 630 -53.74 46.76 -33.03
CA ASP A 630 -54.96 46.18 -33.64
C ASP A 630 -55.52 44.99 -32.84
N GLY A 631 -55.05 44.78 -31.61
CA GLY A 631 -55.48 43.70 -30.70
C GLY A 631 -54.89 42.31 -30.99
N ASN A 632 -54.18 42.18 -32.10
CA ASN A 632 -53.54 40.94 -32.56
C ASN A 632 -52.16 40.73 -31.89
N ARG A 633 -51.91 39.54 -31.32
CA ARG A 633 -50.61 39.13 -30.77
C ARG A 633 -49.60 38.63 -31.80
N VAL A 634 -48.38 39.14 -31.79
CA VAL A 634 -47.28 38.70 -32.66
C VAL A 634 -46.06 38.29 -31.84
N LEU A 635 -45.33 37.29 -32.32
CA LEU A 635 -44.05 36.90 -31.74
C LEU A 635 -42.94 37.79 -32.30
N ASN A 636 -42.10 38.31 -31.41
CA ASN A 636 -40.92 39.11 -31.75
C ASN A 636 -39.66 38.44 -31.19
N LEU A 637 -38.58 38.48 -31.94
CA LEU A 637 -37.24 38.27 -31.43
C LEU A 637 -36.76 39.56 -30.78
N HIS A 638 -36.37 39.49 -29.53
CA HIS A 638 -35.88 40.61 -28.74
C HIS A 638 -34.48 40.32 -28.21
N LEU A 639 -33.55 41.23 -28.46
CA LEU A 639 -32.20 41.14 -27.92
C LEU A 639 -32.16 41.87 -26.57
N THR A 640 -32.10 41.10 -25.48
CA THR A 640 -32.16 41.63 -24.11
C THR A 640 -31.02 42.60 -23.84
N GLY A 641 -31.31 43.66 -23.09
CA GLY A 641 -30.35 44.74 -22.83
C GLY A 641 -30.20 45.76 -23.97
N THR A 642 -30.96 45.61 -25.06
CA THR A 642 -31.04 46.58 -26.17
C THR A 642 -32.50 46.90 -26.51
N ASP A 643 -32.76 47.96 -27.26
CA ASP A 643 -34.11 48.27 -27.77
C ASP A 643 -34.47 47.53 -29.07
N TYR A 644 -33.72 46.47 -29.42
CA TYR A 644 -33.89 45.76 -30.67
C TYR A 644 -35.06 44.75 -30.61
N TYR A 645 -35.96 44.85 -31.60
CA TYR A 645 -37.08 43.93 -31.80
C TYR A 645 -37.25 43.61 -33.29
N GLU A 646 -37.44 42.33 -33.62
CA GLU A 646 -37.74 41.86 -34.97
C GLU A 646 -38.99 40.97 -34.96
N VAL A 647 -39.96 41.24 -35.83
CA VAL A 647 -41.20 40.45 -35.91
C VAL A 647 -40.93 39.10 -36.57
N LEU A 648 -41.26 38.01 -35.88
CA LEU A 648 -41.13 36.66 -36.41
C LEU A 648 -42.43 36.26 -37.13
N ASN A 649 -42.40 36.23 -38.46
CA ASN A 649 -43.57 35.86 -39.27
C ASN A 649 -43.40 34.45 -39.87
N ASN A 650 -43.93 33.43 -39.20
CA ASN A 650 -43.90 32.03 -39.64
C ASN A 650 -45.32 31.43 -39.60
N ALA A 651 -45.75 30.81 -40.71
CA ALA A 651 -47.12 30.32 -40.87
C ALA A 651 -47.50 29.21 -39.88
N GLU A 652 -46.58 28.27 -39.59
CA GLU A 652 -46.83 27.16 -38.67
C GLU A 652 -46.91 27.65 -37.22
N LEU A 653 -45.99 28.53 -36.80
CA LEU A 653 -46.00 29.12 -35.47
C LEU A 653 -47.25 29.99 -35.24
N ASN A 654 -47.65 30.75 -36.25
CA ASN A 654 -48.86 31.58 -36.20
C ASN A 654 -50.16 30.75 -36.11
N ALA A 655 -50.19 29.52 -36.64
CA ALA A 655 -51.35 28.62 -36.48
C ALA A 655 -51.52 28.15 -35.02
N LEU A 656 -50.43 28.10 -34.25
CA LEU A 656 -50.40 27.68 -32.84
C LEU A 656 -50.66 28.83 -31.85
N ARG A 657 -51.07 30.00 -32.33
CA ARG A 657 -51.35 31.19 -31.52
C ARG A 657 -52.24 30.95 -30.28
N PRO A 658 -53.27 30.08 -30.32
CA PRO A 658 -54.07 29.77 -29.12
C PRO A 658 -53.28 29.13 -27.97
N TYR A 659 -52.10 28.56 -28.24
CA TYR A 659 -51.28 27.82 -27.28
C TYR A 659 -50.03 28.57 -26.82
N TRP A 660 -49.77 29.78 -27.32
CA TRP A 660 -48.53 30.52 -27.00
C TRP A 660 -48.40 30.90 -25.52
N ASP A 661 -49.50 30.97 -24.77
CA ASP A 661 -49.48 31.24 -23.34
C ASP A 661 -49.42 29.97 -22.48
N MET A 662 -49.43 28.77 -23.09
CA MET A 662 -49.30 27.51 -22.34
C MET A 662 -47.86 27.32 -21.89
N ASN A 663 -47.62 27.50 -20.59
CA ASN A 663 -46.30 27.28 -19.99
C ASN A 663 -45.94 25.80 -19.86
N ILE A 664 -46.94 24.92 -19.72
CA ILE A 664 -46.78 23.47 -19.52
C ILE A 664 -47.90 22.76 -20.29
N ALA A 665 -47.61 21.59 -20.89
CA ALA A 665 -48.58 20.84 -21.69
C ALA A 665 -49.77 20.27 -20.88
N SER A 666 -49.62 20.14 -19.57
CA SER A 666 -50.61 19.56 -18.65
C SER A 666 -51.61 20.58 -18.08
N GLU A 667 -51.48 21.87 -18.41
CA GLU A 667 -52.31 22.93 -17.84
C GLU A 667 -52.70 23.97 -18.89
N SER A 668 -53.92 24.48 -18.78
CA SER A 668 -54.38 25.68 -19.49
C SER A 668 -55.40 26.41 -18.65
N ASP A 669 -55.81 27.62 -19.07
CA ASP A 669 -56.90 28.38 -18.43
C ASP A 669 -58.23 27.59 -18.31
N LYS A 670 -58.36 26.47 -19.03
CA LYS A 670 -59.56 25.62 -19.05
C LYS A 670 -59.35 24.22 -18.45
N VAL A 671 -58.11 23.80 -18.20
CA VAL A 671 -57.79 22.43 -17.79
C VAL A 671 -56.76 22.49 -16.68
N TYR A 672 -57.15 22.00 -15.50
CA TYR A 672 -56.26 21.90 -14.36
C TYR A 672 -55.36 20.66 -14.47
N ARG A 673 -54.14 20.72 -13.90
CA ARG A 673 -53.12 19.67 -14.02
C ARG A 673 -53.60 18.30 -13.50
N ALA A 674 -54.35 18.29 -12.40
CA ALA A 674 -54.88 17.05 -11.84
C ALA A 674 -55.96 16.43 -12.73
N GLU A 675 -56.75 17.24 -13.43
CA GLU A 675 -57.76 16.77 -14.39
C GLU A 675 -57.09 16.12 -15.60
N TYR A 676 -56.03 16.74 -16.12
CA TYR A 676 -55.23 16.16 -17.20
C TYR A 676 -54.53 14.87 -16.78
N LEU A 677 -54.04 14.80 -15.53
CA LEU A 677 -53.44 13.58 -14.97
C LEU A 677 -54.48 12.45 -14.85
N ALA A 678 -55.67 12.73 -14.32
CA ALA A 678 -56.76 11.76 -14.22
C ALA A 678 -57.20 11.26 -15.61
N TYR A 679 -57.36 12.16 -16.57
CA TYR A 679 -57.66 11.83 -17.96
C TYR A 679 -56.59 10.91 -18.58
N SER A 680 -55.32 11.26 -18.40
CA SER A 680 -54.19 10.50 -18.94
C SER A 680 -54.13 9.08 -18.37
N ILE A 681 -54.42 8.91 -17.08
CA ILE A 681 -54.49 7.60 -16.41
C ILE A 681 -55.63 6.76 -17.00
N ILE A 682 -56.81 7.35 -17.22
CA ILE A 682 -57.96 6.65 -17.82
C ILE A 682 -57.64 6.22 -19.26
N GLU A 683 -57.06 7.09 -20.07
CA GLU A 683 -56.73 6.78 -21.47
C GLU A 683 -55.59 5.76 -21.60
N SER A 684 -54.54 5.86 -20.77
CA SER A 684 -53.51 4.83 -20.71
C SER A 684 -54.08 3.47 -20.30
N ALA A 685 -55.02 3.43 -19.35
CA ALA A 685 -55.68 2.18 -18.94
C ALA A 685 -56.53 1.57 -20.05
N LYS A 686 -57.33 2.38 -20.77
CA LYS A 686 -58.12 1.95 -21.94
C LYS A 686 -57.24 1.41 -23.07
N SER A 687 -56.12 2.09 -23.33
CA SER A 687 -55.20 1.74 -24.41
C SER A 687 -54.18 0.67 -24.04
N SER A 688 -54.20 0.18 -22.79
CA SER A 688 -53.21 -0.75 -22.22
C SER A 688 -51.75 -0.28 -22.37
N GLN A 689 -51.52 1.01 -22.15
CA GLN A 689 -50.21 1.67 -22.24
C GLN A 689 -49.62 1.92 -20.85
N ASP A 690 -48.31 2.12 -20.77
CA ASP A 690 -47.57 2.43 -19.53
C ASP A 690 -47.73 1.38 -18.40
N GLY A 691 -47.97 0.12 -18.77
CA GLY A 691 -48.17 -0.97 -17.81
C GLY A 691 -49.46 -0.87 -16.98
N LEU A 692 -50.40 -0.04 -17.44
CA LEU A 692 -51.71 0.15 -16.84
C LEU A 692 -52.78 -0.49 -17.74
N THR A 693 -53.67 -1.28 -17.14
CA THR A 693 -54.86 -1.85 -17.81
C THR A 693 -56.12 -1.40 -17.08
N GLU A 694 -57.26 -1.41 -17.76
CA GLU A 694 -58.55 -1.11 -17.11
C GLU A 694 -58.79 -2.01 -15.89
N GLU A 695 -58.48 -3.31 -15.98
CA GLU A 695 -58.60 -4.24 -14.87
C GLU A 695 -57.77 -3.79 -13.66
N ARG A 696 -56.50 -3.41 -13.88
CA ARG A 696 -55.60 -2.97 -12.81
C ARG A 696 -56.05 -1.64 -12.19
N LEU A 697 -56.53 -0.71 -13.01
CA LEU A 697 -57.05 0.58 -12.54
C LEU A 697 -58.30 0.36 -11.66
N TYR A 698 -59.25 -0.45 -12.13
CA TYR A 698 -60.47 -0.75 -11.39
C TYR A 698 -60.22 -1.61 -10.14
N GLN A 699 -59.28 -2.55 -10.16
CA GLN A 699 -58.83 -3.27 -8.96
C GLN A 699 -58.27 -2.30 -7.90
N SER A 700 -57.46 -1.33 -8.31
CA SER A 700 -56.93 -0.31 -7.39
C SER A 700 -58.01 0.60 -6.83
N TYR A 701 -59.02 0.94 -7.64
CA TYR A 701 -60.21 1.66 -7.20
C TYR A 701 -61.01 0.85 -6.18
N ASP A 702 -61.38 -0.39 -6.48
CA ASP A 702 -62.19 -1.23 -5.58
C ASP A 702 -61.48 -1.47 -4.24
N ALA A 703 -60.16 -1.71 -4.27
CA ALA A 703 -59.35 -1.85 -3.06
C ALA A 703 -59.27 -0.54 -2.23
N THR A 704 -59.33 0.61 -2.90
CA THR A 704 -59.37 1.92 -2.24
C THR A 704 -60.74 2.20 -1.62
N VAL A 705 -61.83 1.85 -2.30
CA VAL A 705 -63.19 1.99 -1.76
C VAL A 705 -63.36 1.21 -0.46
N ILE A 706 -62.79 0.00 -0.37
CA ILE A 706 -62.86 -0.86 0.83
C ILE A 706 -62.12 -0.24 2.03
N THR A 707 -61.15 0.64 1.79
CA THR A 707 -60.27 1.23 2.82
C THR A 707 -60.67 2.66 3.21
N LEU A 708 -61.79 3.18 2.72
CA LEU A 708 -62.32 4.50 3.10
C LEU A 708 -62.79 4.52 4.56
N ASP A 709 -62.35 5.52 5.33
CA ASP A 709 -62.79 5.75 6.71
C ASP A 709 -64.19 6.39 6.75
N ILE A 710 -64.82 6.42 7.93
CA ILE A 710 -66.20 6.87 8.19
C ILE A 710 -66.45 8.32 7.71
N ASN A 711 -65.40 9.13 7.59
CA ASN A 711 -65.46 10.52 7.11
C ASN A 711 -65.31 10.67 5.58
N GLY A 712 -65.05 9.58 4.84
CA GLY A 712 -64.90 9.61 3.37
C GLY A 712 -63.56 10.16 2.87
N ASP A 713 -62.59 10.40 3.76
CA ASP A 713 -61.26 10.88 3.39
C ASP A 713 -60.40 9.76 2.78
N ILE A 714 -59.72 10.08 1.66
CA ILE A 714 -58.85 9.14 0.97
C ILE A 714 -57.46 9.19 1.60
N ASP A 715 -57.00 8.06 2.15
CA ASP A 715 -55.62 7.92 2.60
C ASP A 715 -54.65 8.08 1.42
N ASN A 716 -53.61 8.90 1.61
CA ASN A 716 -52.52 9.07 0.69
C ASN A 716 -51.73 7.78 0.42
N ASP A 717 -51.87 6.76 1.27
CA ASP A 717 -51.30 5.43 1.08
C ASP A 717 -52.29 4.39 0.51
N SER A 718 -53.49 4.83 0.10
CA SER A 718 -54.45 3.97 -0.58
C SER A 718 -53.90 3.40 -1.90
N PRO A 719 -54.38 2.21 -2.32
CA PRO A 719 -53.93 1.56 -3.56
C PRO A 719 -54.03 2.44 -4.81
N LEU A 720 -55.11 3.22 -4.95
CA LEU A 720 -55.31 4.14 -6.07
C LEU A 720 -54.36 5.34 -5.98
N SER A 721 -54.18 5.94 -4.80
CA SER A 721 -53.21 7.04 -4.61
C SER A 721 -51.78 6.60 -4.94
N LYS A 722 -51.39 5.39 -4.56
CA LYS A 722 -50.08 4.80 -4.92
C LYS A 722 -49.92 4.61 -6.43
N LEU A 723 -50.99 4.19 -7.12
CA LEU A 723 -50.98 4.04 -8.57
C LEU A 723 -50.82 5.40 -9.26
N VAL A 724 -51.59 6.42 -8.85
CA VAL A 724 -51.52 7.78 -9.40
C VAL A 724 -50.11 8.37 -9.18
N LYS A 725 -49.54 8.22 -7.98
CA LYS A 725 -48.17 8.63 -7.65
C LYS A 725 -47.13 7.95 -8.53
N ALA A 726 -47.22 6.63 -8.69
CA ALA A 726 -46.32 5.87 -9.54
C ALA A 726 -46.42 6.31 -11.01
N TYR A 727 -47.62 6.63 -11.50
CA TYR A 727 -47.86 7.08 -12.86
C TYR A 727 -47.36 8.52 -13.13
N ALA A 728 -47.47 9.41 -12.14
CA ALA A 728 -47.00 10.79 -12.24
C ALA A 728 -45.47 10.92 -12.11
N THR A 729 -44.82 10.06 -11.31
CA THR A 729 -43.38 10.11 -11.01
C THR A 729 -42.46 10.18 -12.24
N PRO A 730 -42.61 9.34 -13.29
CA PRO A 730 -41.75 9.43 -14.47
C PRO A 730 -42.05 10.66 -15.34
N ARG A 731 -43.15 11.39 -15.11
CA ARG A 731 -43.65 12.51 -15.92
C ARG A 731 -43.31 13.88 -15.30
N TYR A 732 -42.09 14.02 -14.78
CA TYR A 732 -41.63 15.25 -14.13
C TYR A 732 -41.70 16.50 -15.04
N GLN A 733 -41.66 16.33 -16.36
CA GLN A 733 -41.76 17.41 -17.34
C GLN A 733 -43.16 18.06 -17.41
N LEU A 734 -44.19 17.39 -16.86
CA LEU A 734 -45.57 17.89 -16.82
C LEU A 734 -45.89 18.68 -15.54
N GLY A 735 -44.89 19.00 -14.71
CA GLY A 735 -45.04 19.95 -13.60
C GLY A 735 -45.98 19.52 -12.47
N TYR A 736 -46.06 18.22 -12.16
CA TYR A 736 -46.89 17.72 -11.06
C TYR A 736 -46.22 17.91 -9.70
N ASP A 737 -46.78 18.78 -8.87
CA ASP A 737 -46.49 18.85 -7.44
C ASP A 737 -47.05 17.64 -6.68
N LYS A 738 -46.14 16.89 -6.07
CA LYS A 738 -46.44 15.69 -5.27
C LYS A 738 -47.20 16.06 -3.99
N GLY A 739 -48.27 15.32 -3.71
CA GLY A 739 -49.20 15.57 -2.62
C GLY A 739 -50.36 16.51 -2.95
N ILE A 740 -50.30 17.22 -4.09
CA ILE A 740 -51.35 18.13 -4.54
C ILE A 740 -52.05 17.53 -5.76
N HIS A 741 -51.36 17.44 -6.90
CA HIS A 741 -52.00 17.04 -8.15
C HIS A 741 -52.31 15.54 -8.22
N ASP A 742 -51.49 14.70 -7.59
CA ASP A 742 -51.74 13.26 -7.44
C ASP A 742 -52.92 13.00 -6.48
N HIS A 743 -53.05 13.78 -5.42
CA HIS A 743 -54.19 13.71 -4.50
C HIS A 743 -55.49 14.14 -5.19
N ASP A 744 -55.49 15.31 -5.83
CA ASP A 744 -56.65 15.83 -6.57
C ASP A 744 -57.06 14.89 -7.72
N ALA A 745 -56.09 14.33 -8.45
CA ALA A 745 -56.38 13.36 -9.51
C ALA A 745 -56.98 12.07 -8.94
N THR A 746 -56.53 11.63 -7.75
CA THR A 746 -57.12 10.49 -7.05
C THR A 746 -58.58 10.77 -6.67
N LEU A 747 -58.88 11.97 -6.16
CA LEU A 747 -60.26 12.39 -5.84
C LEU A 747 -61.16 12.41 -7.09
N LEU A 748 -60.65 12.94 -8.20
CA LEU A 748 -61.37 12.95 -9.48
C LEU A 748 -61.63 11.52 -10.00
N LEU A 749 -60.62 10.65 -9.96
CA LEU A 749 -60.77 9.25 -10.37
C LEU A 749 -61.78 8.50 -9.51
N MET A 750 -61.85 8.77 -8.21
CA MET A 750 -62.84 8.14 -7.33
C MET A 750 -64.28 8.46 -7.73
N GLN A 751 -64.54 9.62 -8.35
CA GLN A 751 -65.88 10.00 -8.84
C GLN A 751 -66.13 9.55 -10.29
N ILE A 752 -65.10 9.60 -11.13
CA ILE A 752 -65.22 9.33 -12.57
C ILE A 752 -65.25 7.83 -12.88
N LEU A 753 -64.44 7.01 -12.20
CA LEU A 753 -64.36 5.57 -12.48
C LEU A 753 -65.69 4.81 -12.27
N PRO A 754 -66.46 4.99 -11.17
CA PRO A 754 -67.73 4.29 -11.01
C PRO A 754 -68.75 4.70 -12.08
N THR A 755 -68.79 5.99 -12.43
CA THR A 755 -69.71 6.48 -13.47
C THR A 755 -69.34 5.95 -14.85
N LEU A 756 -68.06 5.85 -15.19
CA LEU A 756 -67.60 5.21 -16.43
C LEU A 756 -67.93 3.71 -16.46
N ARG A 757 -67.75 3.01 -15.34
CA ARG A 757 -68.08 1.59 -15.19
C ARG A 757 -69.57 1.31 -15.39
N GLU A 758 -70.44 2.15 -14.80
CA GLU A 758 -71.90 2.03 -14.91
C GLU A 758 -72.43 2.47 -16.28
N ALA A 759 -71.82 3.50 -16.89
CA ALA A 759 -72.25 4.01 -18.19
C ALA A 759 -72.13 2.94 -19.30
N GLY A 760 -71.15 2.03 -19.22
CA GLY A 760 -70.95 1.01 -20.24
C GLY A 760 -70.85 1.64 -21.65
N LEU A 761 -71.70 1.21 -22.59
CA LEU A 761 -71.71 1.79 -23.95
C LEU A 761 -72.22 3.25 -24.00
N LEU A 762 -72.87 3.77 -22.96
CA LEU A 762 -73.36 5.16 -22.91
C LEU A 762 -72.23 6.20 -22.95
N ILE A 763 -70.96 5.78 -22.76
CA ILE A 763 -69.79 6.65 -22.96
C ILE A 763 -69.66 7.14 -24.41
N TYR A 764 -70.27 6.43 -25.37
CA TYR A 764 -70.29 6.81 -26.78
C TYR A 764 -71.56 7.59 -27.13
N THR A 765 -71.41 8.60 -27.99
CA THR A 765 -72.54 9.42 -28.44
C THR A 765 -73.62 8.56 -29.12
N PRO A 766 -74.90 8.99 -29.10
CA PRO A 766 -75.98 8.24 -29.73
C PRO A 766 -75.72 7.92 -31.21
N GLN A 767 -75.05 8.82 -31.94
CA GLN A 767 -74.66 8.59 -33.34
C GLN A 767 -73.67 7.44 -33.48
N VAL A 768 -72.60 7.39 -32.68
CA VAL A 768 -71.60 6.32 -32.75
C VAL A 768 -72.22 4.97 -32.42
N ARG A 769 -73.09 4.92 -31.39
CA ARG A 769 -73.81 3.69 -31.04
C ARG A 769 -74.78 3.22 -32.12
N ALA A 770 -75.51 4.16 -32.75
CA ALA A 770 -76.40 3.83 -33.85
C ALA A 770 -75.65 3.30 -35.06
N LEU A 771 -74.51 3.91 -35.42
CA LEU A 771 -73.63 3.44 -36.48
C LEU A 771 -73.07 2.05 -36.17
N ALA A 772 -72.62 1.80 -34.94
CA ALA A 772 -72.14 0.49 -34.52
C ALA A 772 -73.23 -0.58 -34.60
N GLN A 773 -74.45 -0.29 -34.10
CA GLN A 773 -75.60 -1.19 -34.22
C GLN A 773 -75.95 -1.50 -35.67
N LEU A 774 -75.94 -0.49 -36.55
CA LEU A 774 -76.24 -0.65 -37.97
C LEU A 774 -75.18 -1.48 -38.69
N PHE A 775 -73.90 -1.29 -38.34
CA PHE A 775 -72.78 -2.09 -38.81
C PHE A 775 -72.92 -3.57 -38.38
N TYR A 776 -73.20 -3.84 -37.11
CA TYR A 776 -73.42 -5.21 -36.62
C TYR A 776 -74.70 -5.85 -37.20
N TRP A 777 -75.75 -5.08 -37.42
CA TRP A 777 -76.98 -5.55 -38.07
C TRP A 777 -76.72 -5.95 -39.53
N GLN A 778 -75.93 -5.17 -40.27
CA GLN A 778 -75.51 -5.54 -41.63
C GLN A 778 -74.64 -6.81 -41.62
N LEU A 779 -73.71 -6.93 -40.68
CA LEU A 779 -72.90 -8.14 -40.50
C LEU A 779 -73.73 -9.39 -40.19
N ASN A 780 -74.74 -9.27 -39.32
CA ASN A 780 -75.66 -10.37 -39.00
C ASN A 780 -76.55 -10.76 -40.20
N ILE A 781 -76.97 -9.81 -41.03
CA ILE A 781 -77.69 -10.11 -42.28
C ILE A 781 -76.80 -10.88 -43.25
N VAL A 782 -75.52 -10.51 -43.36
CA VAL A 782 -74.54 -11.20 -44.20
C VAL A 782 -74.25 -12.62 -43.67
N GLN A 783 -74.21 -12.83 -42.35
CA GLN A 783 -74.06 -14.17 -41.76
C GLN A 783 -75.33 -15.03 -41.78
N ALA A 784 -76.53 -14.45 -41.86
CA ALA A 784 -77.79 -15.19 -41.99
C ALA A 784 -78.16 -15.52 -43.45
N LEU A 785 -77.52 -14.84 -44.42
CA LEU A 785 -77.63 -15.12 -45.86
C LEU A 785 -76.51 -16.04 -46.38
N ALA A 786 -75.50 -16.32 -45.56
CA ALA A 786 -74.48 -17.35 -45.76
C ALA A 786 -74.89 -18.63 -45.02
#